data_AF-A0A2G9GED5-F1
#
_entry.id   AF-A0A2G9GED5-F1
#
_cell.length_a   1.000
_cell.length_b   1.000
_cell.length_c   1.000
_cell.angle_alpha   90.00
_cell.angle_beta   90.00
_cell.angle_gamma   90.00
#
_symmetry.space_group_name_H-M   'P 1'
#
loop_
_entity.id
_entity.type
_entity.pdbx_description
1 polymer ?
#
loop_
_entity_poly.entity_id
_entity_poly.type
_entity_poly.pdbx_seq_one_letter_code
_entity_poly.pdbx_strand_id
1 'polypeptide(L)'
;MKPIRNPNKLPRHVLTVTQSTKALIIQALDKSPAIKTLKRLHSRIISDPNLCSDSSLVIKLMRAYAAYKKYVNNHFYKAAILTYKSMLAAGVTPDHYTLPCVLKACLALDDLRFGLQIHCPPVKNGLDLALFTGNGLVVMYGKCGNLVEARRVLDEMPYRDIISWNSMVAGCAQNRRFDEALEVCKEMESLGVRPDPGTMASLSPGVTTTSAENIMFVKKIFLDMAKEELVAWNVMIAVYANNSMSTEAIDLYLQMEANGIEPDAITIASVLPACGDLCAISLGKQIHEYVEVKRLLLNLLIENALIDMYAKCRCLLEARKVFDEMQIKDVISWTSMMSAYGRSGKGHEAVELFSKMQCSGLVPDLIAFVSILSACSHAGLLSEGRNYYKLMTGKYKIVPRLEHFTCMVDLLGRAGRVAEAYDHIKQMPMEPNDRVWGALLNACHVYSNTDIGVIVADCLFQLAPQQSGYYVLLSNIHAKAGRWKDVTIVRSIMKGRGIKKMPGVGNVELHNHIHTFLSGDRSHPQSDKIYEELDILVGKMKEVGYVPKTGTTLHDVEEEVKENHLVVHSEKLAIVFAFINTEPRTLIRVTKNLRVCEDCHIAIKFISAITERPIIARDMNRYHHFENGIYSCGDYW
;
A
#
# COMPACT_ATOMS: atom_id res chain seq x y z
N MET A 1 -40.35 17.47 60.51
CA MET A 1 -39.26 18.23 61.15
C MET A 1 -37.98 17.38 61.15
N LYS A 2 -36.85 18.00 60.79
CA LYS A 2 -35.45 17.55 60.65
C LYS A 2 -34.90 16.54 61.70
N PRO A 3 -33.69 15.94 61.52
CA PRO A 3 -32.96 15.64 60.27
C PRO A 3 -32.15 14.30 60.26
N ILE A 4 -31.69 14.00 59.05
CA ILE A 4 -30.72 13.00 58.58
C ILE A 4 -29.34 13.14 59.25
N ARG A 5 -28.77 12.04 59.75
CA ARG A 5 -27.33 11.93 60.12
C ARG A 5 -26.51 11.40 58.94
N ASN A 6 -25.44 12.13 58.66
CA ASN A 6 -24.51 12.04 57.54
C ASN A 6 -23.41 10.98 57.79
N PRO A 7 -23.07 10.06 56.84
CA PRO A 7 -22.09 8.99 57.08
C PRO A 7 -20.62 9.36 56.83
N ASN A 8 -20.27 10.65 56.74
CA ASN A 8 -18.90 11.11 56.41
C ASN A 8 -18.12 11.73 57.59
N LYS A 9 -17.84 10.96 58.64
CA LYS A 9 -16.79 11.34 59.62
C LYS A 9 -15.98 10.11 60.05
N LEU A 10 -14.75 10.00 59.54
CA LEU A 10 -13.69 9.17 60.15
C LEU A 10 -12.86 10.06 61.10
N PRO A 11 -12.48 9.58 62.29
CA PRO A 11 -11.71 10.37 63.26
C PRO A 11 -10.22 10.47 62.86
N ARG A 12 -9.63 11.63 63.15
CA ARG A 12 -8.18 11.89 63.07
C ARG A 12 -7.54 11.55 64.44
N HIS A 13 -6.72 10.52 64.51
CA HIS A 13 -5.62 10.42 65.48
C HIS A 13 -4.45 9.64 64.86
N VAL A 14 -3.24 10.14 65.13
CA VAL A 14 -1.95 9.70 64.59
C VAL A 14 -1.38 8.63 65.53
N LEU A 15 -1.02 7.46 64.99
CA LEU A 15 0.12 6.57 65.32
C LEU A 15 -0.23 5.10 65.03
N THR A 16 0.70 4.43 64.35
CA THR A 16 0.68 3.04 63.85
C THR A 16 -0.31 2.76 62.71
N VAL A 17 0.22 2.58 61.50
CA VAL A 17 -0.51 1.89 60.43
C VAL A 17 -0.71 0.45 60.90
N THR A 18 -1.86 0.17 61.48
CA THR A 18 -2.26 -1.17 61.88
C THR A 18 -2.37 -2.06 60.63
N GLN A 19 -2.03 -3.34 60.74
CA GLN A 19 -2.28 -4.36 59.70
C GLN A 19 -3.71 -4.27 59.12
N SER A 20 -4.70 -3.79 59.89
CA SER A 20 -6.07 -3.59 59.43
C SER A 20 -6.22 -2.45 58.41
N THR A 21 -5.46 -1.36 58.53
CA THR A 21 -5.50 -0.24 57.57
C THR A 21 -4.91 -0.66 56.22
N LYS A 22 -3.81 -1.43 56.24
CA LYS A 22 -3.20 -2.04 55.06
C LYS A 22 -4.16 -3.03 54.39
N ALA A 23 -4.77 -3.93 55.15
CA ALA A 23 -5.72 -4.91 54.64
C ALA A 23 -6.94 -4.25 53.97
N LEU A 24 -7.46 -3.15 54.55
CA LEU A 24 -8.57 -2.38 53.98
C LEU A 24 -8.20 -1.69 52.66
N ILE A 25 -6.98 -1.15 52.54
CA ILE A 25 -6.50 -0.56 51.29
C ILE A 25 -6.33 -1.63 50.22
N ILE A 26 -5.75 -2.78 50.58
CA ILE A 26 -5.58 -3.93 49.67
C ILE A 26 -6.96 -4.41 49.17
N GLN A 27 -7.91 -4.62 50.08
CA GLN A 27 -9.26 -5.05 49.74
C GLN A 27 -10.00 -4.02 48.87
N ALA A 28 -9.75 -2.72 49.09
CA ALA A 28 -10.32 -1.66 48.27
C ALA A 28 -9.72 -1.64 46.85
N LEU A 29 -8.41 -1.89 46.71
CA LEU A 29 -7.73 -1.99 45.41
C LEU A 29 -8.15 -3.25 44.64
N ASP A 30 -8.33 -4.38 45.31
CA ASP A 30 -8.77 -5.64 44.70
C ASP A 30 -10.20 -5.55 44.14
N LYS A 31 -11.05 -4.70 44.72
CA LYS A 31 -12.42 -4.43 44.24
C LYS A 31 -12.50 -3.50 43.02
N SER A 32 -11.37 -3.15 42.38
CA SER A 32 -11.32 -2.23 41.23
C SER A 32 -12.09 -0.92 41.49
N PRO A 33 -11.63 -0.10 42.45
CA PRO A 33 -12.41 0.98 43.03
C PRO A 33 -12.66 2.12 42.01
N ALA A 34 -13.74 2.88 42.21
CA ALA A 34 -14.02 4.07 41.40
C ALA A 34 -12.83 5.06 41.41
N ILE A 35 -12.63 5.76 40.30
CA ILE A 35 -11.42 6.57 40.06
C ILE A 35 -11.12 7.65 41.12
N LYS A 36 -12.17 8.26 41.70
CA LYS A 36 -12.02 9.22 42.80
C LYS A 36 -11.43 8.56 44.04
N THR A 37 -11.80 7.31 44.31
CA THR A 37 -11.25 6.50 45.38
C THR A 37 -9.82 6.10 45.08
N LEU A 38 -9.51 5.69 43.84
CA LEU A 38 -8.15 5.34 43.43
C LEU A 38 -7.16 6.51 43.59
N LYS A 39 -7.53 7.73 43.19
CA LYS A 39 -6.70 8.94 43.40
C LYS A 39 -6.48 9.28 44.88
N ARG A 40 -7.50 9.08 45.73
CA ARG A 40 -7.38 9.28 47.18
C ARG A 40 -6.46 8.24 47.82
N LEU A 41 -6.56 6.98 47.40
CA LEU A 41 -5.67 5.91 47.83
C LEU A 41 -4.23 6.19 47.37
N HIS A 42 -4.01 6.60 46.12
CA HIS A 42 -2.70 7.01 45.61
C HIS A 42 -2.08 8.11 46.47
N SER A 43 -2.80 9.22 46.68
CA SER A 43 -2.29 10.33 47.50
C SER A 43 -1.90 9.88 48.90
N ARG A 44 -2.69 8.98 49.50
CA ARG A 44 -2.46 8.45 50.85
C ARG A 44 -1.27 7.48 50.91
N ILE A 45 -1.12 6.62 49.91
CA ILE A 45 -0.04 5.64 49.79
C ILE A 45 1.30 6.35 49.58
N ILE A 46 1.35 7.37 48.73
CA ILE A 46 2.59 8.13 48.46
C ILE A 46 2.96 9.05 49.62
N SER A 47 1.99 9.65 50.31
CA SER A 47 2.27 10.57 51.43
C SER A 47 2.74 9.88 52.71
N ASP A 48 2.50 8.57 52.86
CA ASP A 48 2.83 7.80 54.06
C ASP A 48 4.07 6.92 53.79
N PRO A 49 5.23 7.20 54.41
CA PRO A 49 6.47 6.46 54.18
C PRO A 49 6.34 4.96 54.41
N ASN A 50 5.53 4.52 55.38
CA ASN A 50 5.35 3.10 55.71
C ASN A 50 4.49 2.36 54.67
N LEU A 51 3.54 3.06 54.05
CA LEU A 51 2.71 2.51 52.97
C LEU A 51 3.44 2.55 51.63
N CYS A 52 4.25 3.59 51.39
CA CYS A 52 5.03 3.73 50.16
C CYS A 52 6.21 2.74 50.09
N SER A 53 6.76 2.32 51.23
CA SER A 53 7.80 1.28 51.29
C SER A 53 7.26 -0.14 51.10
N ASP A 54 5.94 -0.32 51.09
CA ASP A 54 5.28 -1.62 50.96
C ASP A 54 5.09 -2.00 49.48
N SER A 55 5.98 -2.85 48.97
CA SER A 55 5.99 -3.29 47.57
C SER A 55 4.64 -3.86 47.14
N SER A 56 3.97 -4.67 47.97
CA SER A 56 2.67 -5.28 47.66
C SER A 56 1.57 -4.24 47.43
N LEU A 57 1.56 -3.18 48.23
CA LEU A 57 0.57 -2.12 48.17
C LEU A 57 0.77 -1.24 46.92
N VAL A 58 2.02 -0.88 46.63
CA VAL A 58 2.40 -0.08 45.46
C VAL A 58 2.12 -0.86 44.17
N ILE A 59 2.42 -2.16 44.13
CA ILE A 59 2.12 -3.03 42.97
C ILE A 59 0.60 -3.11 42.73
N LYS A 60 -0.21 -3.32 43.77
CA LYS A 60 -1.68 -3.35 43.63
C LYS A 60 -2.23 -2.01 43.15
N LEU A 61 -1.67 -0.89 43.61
CA LEU A 61 -2.03 0.45 43.14
C LEU A 61 -1.69 0.61 41.65
N MET A 62 -0.49 0.21 41.22
CA MET A 62 -0.07 0.28 39.81
C MET A 62 -0.93 -0.62 38.91
N ARG A 63 -1.27 -1.84 39.37
CA ARG A 63 -2.19 -2.75 38.67
C ARG A 63 -3.59 -2.15 38.55
N ALA A 64 -4.12 -1.53 39.60
CA ALA A 64 -5.41 -0.85 39.56
C ALA A 64 -5.42 0.31 38.56
N TYR A 65 -4.30 1.05 38.41
CA TYR A 65 -4.13 2.04 37.35
C TYR A 65 -4.04 1.42 35.94
N ALA A 66 -3.31 0.31 35.78
CA ALA A 66 -3.13 -0.37 34.49
C ALA A 66 -4.39 -1.13 34.01
N ALA A 67 -5.26 -1.57 34.93
CA ALA A 67 -6.50 -2.28 34.66
C ALA A 67 -7.67 -1.36 34.27
N TYR A 68 -7.56 -0.05 34.54
CA TYR A 68 -8.62 0.93 34.26
C TYR A 68 -8.67 1.28 32.76
N LYS A 69 -9.17 0.33 31.95
CA LYS A 69 -9.17 0.34 30.47
C LYS A 69 -10.14 1.35 29.80
N LYS A 70 -11.02 2.02 30.57
CA LYS A 70 -12.26 2.65 30.03
C LYS A 70 -12.23 4.19 29.86
N TYR A 71 -11.13 4.89 30.11
CA TYR A 71 -11.08 6.36 29.87
C TYR A 71 -9.82 6.80 29.13
N VAL A 72 -10.05 7.17 27.87
CA VAL A 72 -9.19 7.91 26.96
C VAL A 72 -8.80 9.25 27.60
N ASN A 73 -7.58 9.35 28.09
CA ASN A 73 -6.71 10.53 28.03
C ASN A 73 -5.43 10.28 28.83
N ASN A 74 -4.31 10.77 28.27
CA ASN A 74 -2.89 10.62 28.62
C ASN A 74 -2.46 10.83 30.10
N HIS A 75 -3.38 10.98 31.05
CA HIS A 75 -3.11 11.33 32.44
C HIS A 75 -2.80 10.14 33.35
N PHE A 76 -3.28 8.92 33.06
CA PHE A 76 -3.13 7.77 33.96
C PHE A 76 -1.85 6.97 33.77
N TYR A 77 -1.37 6.84 32.53
CA TYR A 77 -0.04 6.28 32.26
C TYR A 77 1.06 7.14 32.88
N LYS A 78 0.91 8.47 32.84
CA LYS A 78 1.80 9.40 33.56
C LYS A 78 1.75 9.18 35.07
N ALA A 79 0.57 8.95 35.64
CA ALA A 79 0.43 8.66 37.08
C ALA A 79 1.12 7.34 37.47
N ALA A 80 0.98 6.28 36.66
CA ALA A 80 1.68 5.01 36.88
C ALA A 80 3.21 5.16 36.83
N ILE A 81 3.72 5.95 35.87
CA ILE A 81 5.13 6.31 35.76
C ILE A 81 5.61 7.10 36.99
N LEU A 82 4.81 8.06 37.48
CA LEU A 82 5.15 8.83 38.68
C LEU A 82 5.17 7.97 39.95
N THR A 83 4.21 7.05 40.10
CA THR A 83 4.20 6.09 41.22
C THR A 83 5.45 5.21 41.18
N TYR A 84 5.87 4.75 40.01
CA TYR A 84 7.11 3.99 39.84
C TYR A 84 8.35 4.81 40.20
N LYS A 85 8.43 6.08 39.76
CA LYS A 85 9.53 6.97 40.15
C LYS A 85 9.58 7.19 41.67
N SER A 86 8.43 7.35 42.31
CA SER A 86 8.32 7.49 43.77
C SER A 86 8.75 6.22 44.50
N MET A 87 8.43 5.04 43.96
CA MET A 87 8.84 3.74 44.49
C MET A 87 10.37 3.58 44.46
N LEU A 88 11.00 3.92 43.32
CA LEU A 88 12.46 3.92 43.20
C LEU A 88 13.13 4.95 44.14
N ALA A 89 12.55 6.15 44.25
CA ALA A 89 13.04 7.18 45.18
C ALA A 89 12.93 6.77 46.65
N ALA A 90 11.96 5.90 46.99
CA ALA A 90 11.81 5.30 48.32
C ALA A 90 12.69 4.06 48.55
N GLY A 91 13.56 3.69 47.59
CA GLY A 91 14.48 2.56 47.71
C GLY A 91 13.84 1.17 47.54
N VAL A 92 12.60 1.10 47.04
CA VAL A 92 11.90 -0.17 46.82
C VAL A 92 12.31 -0.77 45.47
N THR A 93 12.77 -2.01 45.48
CA THR A 93 13.21 -2.71 44.27
C THR A 93 12.01 -3.18 43.43
N PRO A 94 12.02 -2.95 42.09
CA PRO A 94 11.04 -3.52 41.19
C PRO A 94 11.06 -5.05 41.21
N ASP A 95 9.89 -5.67 41.20
CA ASP A 95 9.75 -7.11 41.01
C ASP A 95 9.32 -7.45 39.56
N HIS A 96 9.21 -8.76 39.27
CA HIS A 96 8.80 -9.29 37.97
C HIS A 96 7.35 -8.93 37.56
N TYR A 97 6.56 -8.34 38.46
CA TYR A 97 5.20 -7.88 38.18
C TYR A 97 5.10 -6.36 38.00
N THR A 98 6.07 -5.61 38.51
CA THR A 98 6.11 -4.14 38.45
C THR A 98 6.47 -3.67 37.05
N LEU A 99 7.47 -4.29 36.42
CA LEU A 99 8.02 -3.87 35.12
C LEU A 99 7.01 -3.96 33.96
N PRO A 100 6.24 -5.04 33.78
CA PRO A 100 5.24 -5.14 32.71
C PRO A 100 4.16 -4.05 32.78
N CYS A 101 3.78 -3.62 34.00
CA CYS A 101 2.82 -2.54 34.21
C CYS A 101 3.37 -1.18 33.74
N VAL A 102 4.65 -0.92 34.00
CA VAL A 102 5.33 0.31 33.61
C VAL A 102 5.64 0.32 32.12
N LEU A 103 6.10 -0.80 31.56
CA LEU A 103 6.34 -0.96 30.12
C LEU A 103 5.05 -0.70 29.32
N LYS A 104 3.92 -1.22 29.78
CA LYS A 104 2.60 -0.92 29.18
C LYS A 104 2.24 0.57 29.23
N ALA A 105 2.64 1.28 30.30
CA ALA A 105 2.44 2.72 30.40
C ALA A 105 3.38 3.52 29.49
N CYS A 106 4.63 3.06 29.31
CA CYS A 106 5.58 3.65 28.35
C CYS A 106 5.09 3.47 26.91
N LEU A 107 4.63 2.25 26.58
CA LEU A 107 4.03 1.91 25.30
C LEU A 107 2.83 2.79 24.94
N ALA A 108 1.96 3.06 25.91
CA ALA A 108 0.78 3.88 25.68
C ALA A 108 1.09 5.39 25.57
N LEU A 109 2.30 5.81 25.93
CA LEU A 109 2.75 7.20 25.88
C LEU A 109 3.83 7.46 24.82
N ASP A 110 4.29 6.41 24.13
CA ASP A 110 5.41 6.43 23.18
C ASP A 110 6.69 7.10 23.75
N ASP A 111 6.95 6.90 25.05
CA ASP A 111 8.06 7.53 25.76
C ASP A 111 9.30 6.63 25.79
N LEU A 112 10.01 6.57 24.66
CA LEU A 112 11.25 5.80 24.50
C LEU A 112 12.34 6.19 25.53
N ARG A 113 12.42 7.48 25.88
CA ARG A 113 13.42 7.99 26.84
C ARG A 113 13.18 7.41 28.22
N PHE A 114 11.93 7.36 28.66
CA PHE A 114 11.59 6.72 29.92
C PHE A 114 11.71 5.18 29.83
N GLY A 115 11.36 4.59 28.68
CA GLY A 115 11.62 3.17 28.36
C GLY A 115 13.08 2.72 28.55
N LEU A 116 14.03 3.54 28.09
CA LEU A 116 15.47 3.31 28.30
C LEU A 116 15.88 3.44 29.78
N GLN A 117 15.30 4.42 30.51
CA GLN A 117 15.59 4.61 31.93
C GLN A 117 15.11 3.43 32.79
N ILE A 118 13.97 2.82 32.44
CA ILE A 118 13.43 1.65 33.15
C ILE A 118 14.14 0.34 32.78
N HIS A 119 14.96 0.31 31.73
CA HIS A 119 15.75 -0.86 31.35
C HIS A 119 17.01 -1.03 32.22
N CYS A 120 17.57 0.05 32.77
CA CYS A 120 18.75 -0.01 33.64
C CYS A 120 18.55 -0.75 34.99
N PRO A 121 17.47 -0.55 35.76
CA PRO A 121 17.26 -1.27 37.03
C PRO A 121 17.05 -2.79 36.89
N PRO A 122 16.33 -3.31 35.87
CA PRO A 122 16.22 -4.74 35.57
C PRO A 122 17.57 -5.40 35.27
N VAL A 123 18.41 -4.78 34.42
CA VAL A 123 19.77 -5.26 34.10
C VAL A 123 20.65 -5.38 35.35
N LYS A 124 20.53 -4.43 36.29
CA LYS A 124 21.26 -4.47 37.57
C LYS A 124 20.79 -5.56 38.53
N ASN A 125 19.57 -6.09 38.36
CA ASN A 125 18.98 -7.12 39.23
C ASN A 125 18.72 -8.46 38.50
N GLY A 126 19.16 -8.61 37.24
CA GLY A 126 18.94 -9.80 36.40
C GLY A 126 17.47 -10.08 36.06
N LEU A 127 16.59 -9.09 36.15
CA LEU A 127 15.14 -9.26 35.92
C LEU A 127 14.77 -9.24 34.43
N ASP A 128 15.63 -8.68 33.60
CA ASP A 128 15.62 -8.69 32.13
C ASP A 128 15.88 -10.10 31.55
N LEU A 129 16.59 -10.96 32.27
CA LEU A 129 16.79 -12.37 31.94
C LEU A 129 15.51 -13.22 32.09
N ALA A 130 14.49 -12.70 32.79
CA ALA A 130 13.23 -13.41 32.96
C ALA A 130 12.34 -13.28 31.71
N LEU A 131 11.86 -14.41 31.19
CA LEU A 131 11.08 -14.54 29.95
C LEU A 131 9.96 -13.49 29.80
N PHE A 132 9.17 -13.26 30.86
CA PHE A 132 8.05 -12.33 30.83
C PHE A 132 8.48 -10.85 30.75
N THR A 133 9.58 -10.49 31.41
CA THR A 133 10.15 -9.15 31.39
C THR A 133 10.85 -8.88 30.06
N GLY A 134 11.63 -9.84 29.58
CA GLY A 134 12.30 -9.79 28.28
C GLY A 134 11.31 -9.57 27.13
N ASN A 135 10.23 -10.36 27.07
CA ASN A 135 9.17 -10.19 26.07
C ASN A 135 8.53 -8.79 26.14
N GLY A 136 8.27 -8.29 27.36
CA GLY A 136 7.74 -6.94 27.55
C GLY A 136 8.68 -5.83 27.06
N LEU A 137 9.98 -6.00 27.24
CA LEU A 137 11.01 -5.07 26.78
C LEU A 137 11.17 -5.10 25.24
N VAL A 138 11.17 -6.29 24.63
CA VAL A 138 11.20 -6.46 23.16
C VAL A 138 9.99 -5.75 22.52
N VAL A 139 8.78 -5.97 23.05
CA VAL A 139 7.57 -5.28 22.54
C VAL A 139 7.67 -3.76 22.72
N MET A 140 8.22 -3.28 23.84
CA MET A 140 8.37 -1.85 24.11
C MET A 140 9.32 -1.20 23.12
N TYR A 141 10.52 -1.75 22.98
CA TYR A 141 11.52 -1.23 22.05
C TYR A 141 11.08 -1.34 20.59
N GLY A 142 10.45 -2.46 20.21
CA GLY A 142 9.90 -2.67 18.88
C GLY A 142 8.84 -1.62 18.53
N LYS A 143 7.87 -1.36 19.41
CA LYS A 143 6.84 -0.35 19.17
C LYS A 143 7.36 1.08 19.13
N CYS A 144 8.41 1.40 19.88
CA CYS A 144 9.07 2.69 19.84
C CYS A 144 10.10 2.82 18.70
N GLY A 145 10.18 1.84 17.80
CA GLY A 145 11.07 1.87 16.62
C GLY A 145 12.54 1.61 16.90
N ASN A 146 12.93 1.29 18.14
CA ASN A 146 14.32 0.98 18.48
C ASN A 146 14.57 -0.54 18.39
N LEU A 147 14.64 -1.04 17.16
CA LEU A 147 14.82 -2.48 16.90
C LEU A 147 16.19 -3.02 17.33
N VAL A 148 17.22 -2.17 17.42
CA VAL A 148 18.55 -2.57 17.88
C VAL A 148 18.50 -2.99 19.34
N GLU A 149 17.86 -2.18 20.19
CA GLU A 149 17.68 -2.50 21.61
C GLU A 149 16.71 -3.67 21.81
N ALA A 150 15.63 -3.74 21.00
CA ALA A 150 14.73 -4.89 21.02
C ALA A 150 15.48 -6.20 20.73
N ARG A 151 16.35 -6.17 19.71
CA ARG A 151 17.18 -7.31 19.32
C ARG A 151 18.17 -7.69 20.41
N ARG A 152 18.85 -6.69 21.00
CA ARG A 152 19.79 -6.92 22.10
C ARG A 152 19.14 -7.63 23.29
N VAL A 153 17.96 -7.16 23.71
CA VAL A 153 17.21 -7.81 24.79
C VAL A 153 16.88 -9.26 24.43
N LEU A 154 16.42 -9.52 23.21
CA LEU A 154 16.16 -10.88 22.75
C LEU A 154 17.44 -11.73 22.81
N ASP A 155 18.57 -11.23 22.32
CA ASP A 155 19.86 -11.95 22.29
C ASP A 155 20.45 -12.21 23.69
N GLU A 156 20.14 -11.37 24.68
CA GLU A 156 20.57 -11.55 26.07
C GLU A 156 19.67 -12.52 26.87
N MET A 157 18.46 -12.83 26.39
CA MET A 157 17.56 -13.77 27.06
C MET A 157 18.12 -15.21 27.05
N PRO A 158 18.25 -15.88 28.21
CA PRO A 158 18.82 -17.22 28.30
C PRO A 158 17.88 -18.31 27.74
N TYR A 159 16.58 -18.05 27.74
CA TYR A 159 15.56 -18.90 27.13
C TYR A 159 14.59 -18.04 26.33
N ARG A 160 14.28 -18.47 25.10
CA ARG A 160 13.34 -17.80 24.19
C ARG A 160 12.24 -18.77 23.82
N ASP A 161 11.01 -18.38 24.09
CA ASP A 161 9.83 -19.08 23.63
C ASP A 161 9.30 -18.47 22.33
N ILE A 162 8.25 -19.08 21.76
CA ILE A 162 7.61 -18.57 20.55
C ILE A 162 7.07 -17.14 20.72
N ILE A 163 6.68 -16.75 21.94
CA ILE A 163 6.21 -15.39 22.25
C ILE A 163 7.36 -14.38 22.16
N SER A 164 8.56 -14.76 22.58
CA SER A 164 9.78 -13.94 22.49
C SER A 164 10.09 -13.60 21.02
N TRP A 165 10.06 -14.61 20.16
CA TRP A 165 10.28 -14.47 18.72
C TRP A 165 9.16 -13.67 18.05
N ASN A 166 7.89 -14.00 18.32
CA ASN A 166 6.73 -13.29 17.79
C ASN A 166 6.75 -11.80 18.17
N SER A 167 7.22 -11.47 19.37
CA SER A 167 7.39 -10.07 19.82
C SER A 167 8.40 -9.31 18.96
N MET A 168 9.51 -9.96 18.60
CA MET A 168 10.53 -9.37 17.73
C MET A 168 10.04 -9.24 16.29
N VAL A 169 9.40 -10.27 15.74
CA VAL A 169 8.77 -10.26 14.41
C VAL A 169 7.75 -9.13 14.30
N ALA A 170 6.85 -9.01 15.28
CA ALA A 170 5.86 -7.93 15.33
C ALA A 170 6.52 -6.55 15.40
N GLY A 171 7.61 -6.41 16.16
CA GLY A 171 8.41 -5.19 16.21
C GLY A 171 8.97 -4.81 14.84
N CYS A 172 9.61 -5.74 14.14
CA CYS A 172 10.14 -5.51 12.79
C CYS A 172 9.02 -5.15 11.79
N ALA A 173 7.93 -5.91 11.79
CA ALA A 173 6.79 -5.74 10.89
C ALA A 173 6.12 -4.37 11.07
N GLN A 174 5.86 -3.94 12.32
CA GLN A 174 5.24 -2.63 12.61
C GLN A 174 6.11 -1.45 12.17
N ASN A 175 7.42 -1.63 12.09
CA ASN A 175 8.37 -0.63 11.58
C ASN A 175 8.62 -0.74 10.06
N ARG A 176 7.77 -1.47 9.33
CA ARG A 176 7.85 -1.66 7.87
C ARG A 176 9.17 -2.30 7.40
N ARG A 177 9.78 -3.14 8.24
CA ARG A 177 10.99 -3.91 7.92
C ARG A 177 10.61 -5.38 7.76
N PHE A 178 9.86 -5.69 6.69
CA PHE A 178 9.32 -7.02 6.45
C PHE A 178 10.41 -8.08 6.27
N ASP A 179 11.43 -7.76 5.47
CA ASP A 179 12.54 -8.69 5.21
C ASP A 179 13.25 -9.09 6.50
N GLU A 180 13.50 -8.14 7.42
CA GLU A 180 14.09 -8.44 8.72
C GLU A 180 13.17 -9.23 9.64
N ALA A 181 11.85 -9.01 9.54
CA ALA A 181 10.89 -9.84 10.26
C ALA A 181 10.97 -11.31 9.76
N LEU A 182 11.15 -11.52 8.46
CA LEU A 182 11.34 -12.86 7.89
C LEU A 182 12.69 -13.48 8.23
N GLU A 183 13.76 -12.70 8.30
CA GLU A 183 15.07 -13.19 8.79
C GLU A 183 14.96 -13.67 10.24
N VAL A 184 14.22 -12.96 11.11
CA VAL A 184 13.95 -13.42 12.49
C VAL A 184 13.17 -14.74 12.49
N CYS A 185 12.20 -14.92 11.58
CA CYS A 185 11.48 -16.20 11.43
C CYS A 185 12.39 -17.34 10.96
N LYS A 186 13.30 -17.08 10.01
CA LYS A 186 14.28 -18.08 9.53
C LYS A 186 15.22 -18.49 10.66
N GLU A 187 15.68 -17.54 11.47
CA GLU A 187 16.51 -17.82 12.63
C GLU A 187 15.78 -18.69 13.66
N MET A 188 14.54 -18.33 13.98
CA MET A 188 13.67 -19.10 14.87
C MET A 188 13.53 -20.56 14.41
N GLU A 189 13.30 -20.80 13.11
CA GLU A 189 13.27 -22.16 12.54
C GLU A 189 14.61 -22.90 12.69
N SER A 190 15.74 -22.21 12.46
CA SER A 190 17.07 -22.82 12.57
C SER A 190 17.42 -23.26 14.00
N LEU A 191 16.82 -22.61 15.00
CA LEU A 191 16.91 -22.97 16.42
C LEU A 191 15.85 -24.01 16.85
N GLY A 192 15.08 -24.54 15.89
CA GLY A 192 14.10 -25.61 16.12
C GLY A 192 12.75 -25.13 16.64
N VAL A 193 12.49 -23.83 16.69
CA VAL A 193 11.19 -23.25 17.06
C VAL A 193 10.37 -23.05 15.79
N ARG A 194 9.22 -23.73 15.68
CA ARG A 194 8.38 -23.66 14.47
C ARG A 194 7.47 -22.43 14.48
N PRO A 195 7.33 -21.70 13.36
CA PRO A 195 6.34 -20.65 13.22
C PRO A 195 4.92 -21.14 13.46
N ASP A 196 4.14 -20.33 14.17
CA ASP A 196 2.74 -20.58 14.53
C ASP A 196 1.80 -19.52 13.92
N PRO A 197 0.47 -19.68 14.05
CA PRO A 197 -0.47 -18.65 13.60
C PRO A 197 -0.21 -17.27 14.24
N GLY A 198 0.33 -17.21 15.46
CA GLY A 198 0.78 -15.97 16.10
C GLY A 198 1.95 -15.30 15.38
N THR A 199 2.85 -16.08 14.79
CA THR A 199 3.97 -15.62 13.97
C THR A 199 3.43 -14.96 12.70
N MET A 200 2.47 -15.61 12.02
CA MET A 200 1.81 -15.05 10.84
C MET A 200 1.05 -13.76 11.18
N ALA A 201 0.30 -13.75 12.28
CA ALA A 201 -0.35 -12.53 12.76
C ALA A 201 0.65 -11.38 12.98
N SER A 202 1.85 -11.71 13.48
CA SER A 202 2.92 -10.74 13.74
C SER A 202 3.53 -10.18 12.45
N LEU A 203 3.52 -10.94 11.34
CA LEU A 203 3.97 -10.50 10.03
C LEU A 203 2.97 -9.59 9.31
N SER A 204 1.66 -9.78 9.54
CA SER A 204 0.57 -9.08 8.84
C SER A 204 0.73 -7.55 8.73
N PRO A 205 1.08 -6.80 9.80
CA PRO A 205 1.20 -5.34 9.73
C PRO A 205 2.35 -4.83 8.84
N GLY A 206 3.32 -5.70 8.55
CA GLY A 206 4.55 -5.34 7.85
C GLY A 206 4.63 -5.82 6.43
N VAL A 207 3.61 -6.51 5.89
CA VAL A 207 3.68 -7.10 4.54
C VAL A 207 3.91 -6.00 3.51
N THR A 208 5.02 -6.10 2.79
CA THR A 208 5.41 -5.21 1.70
C THR A 208 5.98 -6.01 0.53
N THR A 209 6.39 -5.31 -0.53
CA THR A 209 7.21 -5.92 -1.59
C THR A 209 8.49 -6.50 -0.99
N THR A 210 8.83 -7.72 -1.40
CA THR A 210 9.90 -8.56 -0.84
C THR A 210 10.51 -9.42 -1.96
N SER A 211 11.63 -10.08 -1.68
CA SER A 211 12.27 -11.00 -2.63
C SER A 211 11.42 -12.26 -2.89
N ALA A 212 11.60 -12.89 -4.06
CA ALA A 212 10.94 -14.15 -4.39
C ALA A 212 11.28 -15.29 -3.40
N GLU A 213 12.51 -15.29 -2.87
CA GLU A 213 12.93 -16.24 -1.84
C GLU A 213 12.10 -16.10 -0.56
N ASN A 214 11.88 -14.87 -0.12
CA ASN A 214 11.08 -14.56 1.06
C ASN A 214 9.60 -14.93 0.85
N ILE A 215 9.05 -14.73 -0.35
CA ILE A 215 7.69 -15.18 -0.69
C ILE A 215 7.58 -16.71 -0.58
N MET A 216 8.58 -17.43 -1.10
CA MET A 216 8.62 -18.90 -1.02
C MET A 216 8.75 -19.39 0.42
N PHE A 217 9.50 -18.68 1.27
CA PHE A 217 9.60 -18.98 2.69
C PHE A 217 8.25 -18.81 3.41
N VAL A 218 7.54 -17.70 3.20
CA VAL A 218 6.19 -17.50 3.78
C VAL A 218 5.21 -18.55 3.26
N LYS A 219 5.30 -18.92 1.99
CA LYS A 219 4.49 -20.01 1.40
C LYS A 219 4.75 -21.35 2.09
N LYS A 220 6.01 -21.68 2.39
CA LYS A 220 6.36 -22.88 3.15
C LYS A 220 5.69 -22.86 4.52
N ILE A 221 5.83 -21.75 5.26
CA ILE A 221 5.18 -21.57 6.57
C ILE A 221 3.67 -21.79 6.46
N PHE A 222 3.03 -21.18 5.46
CA PHE A 222 1.59 -21.33 5.22
C PHE A 222 1.17 -22.78 4.95
N LEU A 223 1.94 -23.53 4.14
CA LEU A 223 1.64 -24.93 3.82
C LEU A 223 1.87 -25.87 5.01
N ASP A 224 2.80 -25.53 5.91
CA ASP A 224 3.07 -26.30 7.13
C ASP A 224 2.00 -26.05 8.22
N MET A 225 1.17 -25.01 8.08
CA MET A 225 0.08 -24.69 9.00
C MET A 225 -1.21 -25.45 8.68
N ALA A 226 -2.05 -25.64 9.70
CA ALA A 226 -3.39 -26.19 9.51
C ALA A 226 -4.22 -25.28 8.60
N LYS A 227 -4.90 -25.87 7.62
CA LYS A 227 -5.67 -25.13 6.61
C LYS A 227 -6.81 -24.29 7.20
N GLU A 228 -7.22 -24.52 8.45
CA GLU A 228 -8.34 -23.83 9.10
C GLU A 228 -7.97 -22.43 9.65
N GLU A 229 -6.69 -22.08 9.67
CA GLU A 229 -6.20 -20.84 10.31
C GLU A 229 -6.34 -19.60 9.41
N LEU A 230 -7.43 -18.84 9.56
CA LEU A 230 -7.74 -17.61 8.79
C LEU A 230 -6.56 -16.62 8.67
N VAL A 231 -5.79 -16.44 9.75
CA VAL A 231 -4.66 -15.51 9.78
C VAL A 231 -3.59 -15.89 8.75
N ALA A 232 -3.33 -17.19 8.56
CA ALA A 232 -2.33 -17.67 7.62
C ALA A 232 -2.73 -17.35 6.17
N TRP A 233 -4.01 -17.50 5.84
CA TRP A 233 -4.59 -17.10 4.54
C TRP A 233 -4.45 -15.60 4.31
N ASN A 234 -4.81 -14.78 5.30
CA ASN A 234 -4.73 -13.32 5.20
C ASN A 234 -3.32 -12.82 4.88
N VAL A 235 -2.31 -13.35 5.58
CA VAL A 235 -0.91 -12.98 5.35
C VAL A 235 -0.46 -13.42 3.96
N MET A 236 -0.81 -14.64 3.54
CA MET A 236 -0.37 -15.16 2.25
C MET A 236 -1.03 -14.42 1.07
N ILE A 237 -2.32 -14.10 1.17
CA ILE A 237 -3.04 -13.27 0.19
C ILE A 237 -2.40 -11.88 0.12
N ALA A 238 -2.14 -11.25 1.27
CA ALA A 238 -1.48 -9.94 1.32
C ALA A 238 -0.07 -9.97 0.72
N VAL A 239 0.71 -11.04 0.97
CA VAL A 239 2.06 -11.20 0.40
C VAL A 239 1.99 -11.29 -1.12
N TYR A 240 1.10 -12.10 -1.68
CA TYR A 240 0.94 -12.18 -3.14
C TYR A 240 0.46 -10.85 -3.73
N ALA A 241 -0.55 -10.21 -3.12
CA ALA A 241 -1.09 -8.94 -3.61
C ALA A 241 -0.03 -7.81 -3.64
N ASN A 242 0.81 -7.69 -2.61
CA ASN A 242 1.85 -6.65 -2.52
C ASN A 242 3.09 -6.91 -3.39
N ASN A 243 3.22 -8.10 -3.98
CA ASN A 243 4.36 -8.51 -4.80
C ASN A 243 3.99 -8.69 -6.29
N SER A 244 2.92 -8.02 -6.74
CA SER A 244 2.43 -8.08 -8.12
C SER A 244 2.07 -9.50 -8.60
N MET A 245 1.74 -10.39 -7.67
CA MET A 245 1.24 -11.75 -7.91
C MET A 245 -0.28 -11.78 -7.74
N SER A 246 -0.97 -10.90 -8.47
CA SER A 246 -2.40 -10.67 -8.30
C SER A 246 -3.24 -11.91 -8.64
N THR A 247 -2.79 -12.73 -9.59
CA THR A 247 -3.48 -13.98 -9.97
C THR A 247 -3.43 -14.98 -8.84
N GLU A 248 -2.25 -15.19 -8.26
CA GLU A 248 -2.04 -16.10 -7.14
C GLU A 248 -2.79 -15.64 -5.88
N ALA A 249 -2.92 -14.33 -5.66
CA ALA A 249 -3.72 -13.77 -4.57
C ALA A 249 -5.22 -14.10 -4.73
N ILE A 250 -5.78 -13.94 -5.94
CA ILE A 250 -7.18 -14.26 -6.23
C ILE A 250 -7.42 -15.78 -6.15
N ASP A 251 -6.54 -16.59 -6.74
CA ASP A 251 -6.66 -18.05 -6.70
C ASP A 251 -6.64 -18.58 -5.27
N LEU A 252 -5.81 -17.99 -4.41
CA LEU A 252 -5.75 -18.36 -3.00
C LEU A 252 -7.00 -17.93 -2.23
N TYR A 253 -7.57 -16.76 -2.53
CA TYR A 253 -8.87 -16.33 -1.97
C TYR A 253 -10.01 -17.28 -2.37
N LEU A 254 -10.10 -17.68 -3.64
CA LEU A 254 -11.12 -18.62 -4.09
C LEU A 254 -10.95 -20.01 -3.44
N GLN A 255 -9.71 -20.45 -3.24
CA GLN A 255 -9.42 -21.67 -2.48
C GLN A 255 -9.84 -21.55 -1.01
N MET A 256 -9.63 -20.39 -0.38
CA MET A 256 -10.06 -20.14 0.99
C MET A 256 -11.58 -20.30 1.14
N GLU A 257 -12.35 -19.71 0.23
CA GLU A 257 -13.82 -19.84 0.20
C GLU A 257 -14.25 -21.29 -0.08
N ALA A 258 -13.59 -21.98 -1.02
CA ALA A 258 -13.88 -23.38 -1.34
C ALA A 258 -13.60 -24.33 -0.16
N ASN A 259 -12.67 -23.96 0.74
CA ASN A 259 -12.41 -24.69 1.99
C ASN A 259 -13.38 -24.29 3.12
N GLY A 260 -14.36 -23.42 2.87
CA GLY A 260 -15.36 -23.01 3.85
C GLY A 260 -14.85 -22.02 4.91
N ILE A 261 -13.71 -21.37 4.66
CA ILE A 261 -13.12 -20.40 5.60
C ILE A 261 -13.70 -19.03 5.29
N GLU A 262 -14.36 -18.43 6.28
CA GLU A 262 -15.05 -17.17 6.10
C GLU A 262 -14.07 -15.98 6.02
N PRO A 263 -14.12 -15.16 4.95
CA PRO A 263 -13.28 -13.97 4.82
C PRO A 263 -13.59 -12.90 5.88
N ASP A 264 -12.55 -12.29 6.46
CA ASP A 264 -12.69 -11.16 7.35
C ASP A 264 -12.32 -9.83 6.67
N ALA A 265 -12.40 -8.72 7.43
CA ALA A 265 -12.07 -7.40 6.92
C ALA A 265 -10.63 -7.29 6.38
N ILE A 266 -9.69 -8.05 6.95
CA ILE A 266 -8.29 -8.06 6.52
C ILE A 266 -8.17 -8.86 5.22
N THR A 267 -8.87 -10.00 5.09
CA THR A 267 -8.96 -10.78 3.85
C THR A 267 -9.45 -9.89 2.70
N ILE A 268 -10.59 -9.22 2.92
CA ILE A 268 -11.24 -8.38 1.90
C ILE A 268 -10.33 -7.22 1.48
N ALA A 269 -9.76 -6.49 2.46
CA ALA A 269 -8.86 -5.38 2.16
C ALA A 269 -7.58 -5.82 1.42
N SER A 270 -7.15 -7.07 1.60
CA SER A 270 -5.94 -7.62 0.96
C SER A 270 -6.20 -8.12 -0.46
N VAL A 271 -7.37 -8.70 -0.74
CA VAL A 271 -7.69 -9.26 -2.08
C VAL A 271 -8.22 -8.21 -3.06
N LEU A 272 -8.94 -7.19 -2.60
CA LEU A 272 -9.52 -6.15 -3.47
C LEU A 272 -8.48 -5.43 -4.37
N PRO A 273 -7.27 -5.08 -3.90
CA PRO A 273 -6.22 -4.54 -4.76
C PRO A 273 -5.86 -5.48 -5.92
N ALA A 274 -5.76 -6.79 -5.67
CA ALA A 274 -5.49 -7.80 -6.69
C ALA A 274 -6.62 -7.87 -7.73
N CYS A 275 -7.88 -7.81 -7.29
CA CYS A 275 -9.04 -7.71 -8.19
C CYS A 275 -8.95 -6.46 -9.08
N GLY A 276 -8.54 -5.32 -8.51
CA GLY A 276 -8.35 -4.08 -9.27
C GLY A 276 -7.21 -4.18 -10.30
N ASP A 277 -6.08 -4.79 -9.93
CA ASP A 277 -4.91 -4.91 -10.81
C ASP A 277 -5.17 -5.84 -12.00
N LEU A 278 -5.96 -6.89 -11.78
CA LEU A 278 -6.41 -7.82 -12.81
C LEU A 278 -7.69 -7.40 -13.53
N CYS A 279 -8.29 -6.27 -13.12
CA CYS A 279 -9.60 -5.81 -13.60
C CYS A 279 -10.72 -6.86 -13.44
N ALA A 280 -10.64 -7.73 -12.43
CA ALA A 280 -11.61 -8.79 -12.13
C ALA A 280 -12.89 -8.23 -11.51
N ILE A 281 -13.70 -7.54 -12.33
CA ILE A 281 -14.86 -6.76 -11.85
C ILE A 281 -15.97 -7.64 -11.29
N SER A 282 -16.14 -8.84 -11.84
CA SER A 282 -17.19 -9.77 -11.45
C SER A 282 -16.95 -10.25 -10.02
N LEU A 283 -15.72 -10.70 -9.73
CA LEU A 283 -15.29 -11.07 -8.39
C LEU A 283 -15.34 -9.88 -7.42
N GLY A 284 -14.86 -8.70 -7.85
CA GLY A 284 -14.92 -7.49 -7.04
C GLY A 284 -16.35 -7.10 -6.63
N LYS A 285 -17.34 -7.30 -7.50
CA LYS A 285 -18.76 -7.10 -7.18
C LYS A 285 -19.31 -8.16 -6.21
N GLN A 286 -18.95 -9.43 -6.39
CA GLN A 286 -19.34 -10.50 -5.46
C GLN A 286 -18.79 -10.21 -4.06
N ILE A 287 -17.53 -9.78 -3.97
CA ILE A 287 -16.92 -9.36 -2.70
C ILE A 287 -17.64 -8.14 -2.11
N HIS A 288 -18.01 -7.15 -2.93
CA HIS A 288 -18.73 -5.98 -2.43
C HIS A 288 -20.11 -6.35 -1.87
N GLU A 289 -20.86 -7.21 -2.56
CA GLU A 289 -22.15 -7.74 -2.07
C GLU A 289 -21.95 -8.54 -0.76
N TYR A 290 -20.89 -9.34 -0.66
CA TYR A 290 -20.53 -10.03 0.58
C TYR A 290 -20.29 -9.05 1.74
N VAL A 291 -19.55 -7.97 1.50
CA VAL A 291 -19.26 -6.90 2.49
C VAL A 291 -20.55 -6.21 2.95
N GLU A 292 -21.49 -5.95 2.04
CA GLU A 292 -22.82 -5.41 2.34
C GLU A 292 -23.64 -6.36 3.22
N VAL A 293 -23.75 -7.63 2.83
CA VAL A 293 -24.50 -8.66 3.55
C VAL A 293 -23.95 -8.87 4.95
N LYS A 294 -22.62 -8.87 5.11
CA LYS A 294 -21.92 -9.03 6.40
C LYS A 294 -21.84 -7.73 7.20
N ARG A 295 -22.35 -6.61 6.68
CA ARG A 295 -22.35 -5.27 7.32
C ARG A 295 -20.94 -4.80 7.70
N LEU A 296 -19.96 -5.10 6.85
CA LEU A 296 -18.57 -4.70 7.05
C LEU A 296 -18.27 -3.28 6.52
N LEU A 297 -19.24 -2.62 5.87
CA LEU A 297 -19.12 -1.29 5.23
C LEU A 297 -18.83 -0.10 6.17
N LEU A 298 -18.70 -0.29 7.48
CA LEU A 298 -18.27 0.78 8.41
C LEU A 298 -16.75 0.78 8.64
N ASN A 299 -16.00 0.22 7.70
CA ASN A 299 -14.56 0.10 7.77
C ASN A 299 -13.89 0.87 6.63
N LEU A 300 -13.27 2.01 6.97
CA LEU A 300 -12.56 2.88 6.03
C LEU A 300 -11.55 2.14 5.15
N LEU A 301 -10.91 1.09 5.66
CA LEU A 301 -9.95 0.29 4.88
C LEU A 301 -10.64 -0.44 3.73
N ILE A 302 -11.81 -1.03 3.98
CA ILE A 302 -12.59 -1.76 2.96
C ILE A 302 -13.19 -0.77 1.97
N GLU A 303 -13.81 0.31 2.44
CA GLU A 303 -14.42 1.33 1.57
C GLU A 303 -13.37 1.97 0.64
N ASN A 304 -12.18 2.30 1.16
CA ASN A 304 -11.08 2.83 0.35
C ASN A 304 -10.54 1.78 -0.65
N ALA A 305 -10.46 0.50 -0.26
CA ALA A 305 -10.04 -0.58 -1.15
C ALA A 305 -11.08 -0.86 -2.25
N LEU A 306 -12.38 -0.74 -1.95
CA LEU A 306 -13.47 -0.84 -2.93
C LEU A 306 -13.41 0.31 -3.94
N ILE A 307 -13.14 1.55 -3.49
CA ILE A 307 -12.95 2.70 -4.38
C ILE A 307 -11.78 2.44 -5.34
N ASP A 308 -10.61 2.00 -4.84
CA ASP A 308 -9.45 1.71 -5.69
C ASP A 308 -9.73 0.55 -6.66
N MET A 309 -10.36 -0.53 -6.17
CA MET A 309 -10.75 -1.69 -6.99
C MET A 309 -11.69 -1.27 -8.12
N TYR A 310 -12.81 -0.59 -7.81
CA TYR A 310 -13.76 -0.14 -8.84
C TYR A 310 -13.13 0.89 -9.79
N ALA A 311 -12.30 1.79 -9.28
CA ALA A 311 -11.55 2.73 -10.11
C ALA A 311 -10.63 2.00 -11.10
N LYS A 312 -9.89 0.99 -10.63
CA LYS A 312 -9.00 0.19 -11.47
C LYS A 312 -9.75 -0.69 -12.47
N CYS A 313 -10.93 -1.19 -12.10
CA CYS A 313 -11.86 -1.94 -12.95
C CYS A 313 -12.72 -1.04 -13.87
N ARG A 314 -12.50 0.29 -13.84
CA ARG A 314 -13.21 1.31 -14.65
C ARG A 314 -14.71 1.44 -14.39
N CYS A 315 -15.16 1.01 -13.22
CA CYS A 315 -16.50 1.30 -12.73
C CYS A 315 -16.47 2.59 -11.90
N LEU A 316 -16.06 3.71 -12.53
CA LEU A 316 -15.90 4.99 -11.84
C LEU A 316 -17.21 5.48 -11.20
N LEU A 317 -18.36 5.12 -11.77
CA LEU A 317 -19.67 5.38 -11.17
C LEU A 317 -19.87 4.59 -9.88
N GLU A 318 -19.51 3.31 -9.84
CA GLU A 318 -19.60 2.50 -8.62
C GLU A 318 -18.58 2.98 -7.58
N ALA A 319 -17.35 3.30 -7.98
CA ALA A 319 -16.37 3.93 -7.10
C ALA A 319 -16.90 5.24 -6.50
N ARG A 320 -17.61 6.03 -7.32
CA ARG A 320 -18.22 7.28 -6.87
C ARG A 320 -19.39 7.06 -5.91
N LYS A 321 -20.23 6.04 -6.16
CA LYS A 321 -21.32 5.68 -5.24
C LYS A 321 -20.78 5.26 -3.88
N VAL A 322 -19.81 4.33 -3.85
CA VAL A 322 -19.14 3.93 -2.60
C VAL A 322 -18.60 5.15 -1.89
N PHE A 323 -17.87 6.02 -2.60
CA PHE A 323 -17.35 7.27 -2.03
C PHE A 323 -18.46 8.16 -1.45
N ASP A 324 -19.53 8.45 -2.20
CA ASP A 324 -20.60 9.33 -1.74
C ASP A 324 -21.34 8.76 -0.51
N GLU A 325 -21.50 7.43 -0.44
CA GLU A 325 -22.16 6.71 0.67
C GLU A 325 -21.31 6.63 1.96
N MET A 326 -19.98 6.82 1.89
CA MET A 326 -19.12 6.80 3.08
C MET A 326 -19.55 7.85 4.11
N GLN A 327 -19.77 7.42 5.36
CA GLN A 327 -20.17 8.32 6.46
C GLN A 327 -19.02 9.24 6.91
N ILE A 328 -17.81 8.70 6.93
CA ILE A 328 -16.58 9.42 7.28
C ILE A 328 -15.63 9.25 6.10
N LYS A 329 -15.02 10.34 5.66
CA LYS A 329 -14.04 10.35 4.58
C LYS A 329 -12.73 10.87 5.13
N ASP A 330 -11.66 10.10 4.98
CA ASP A 330 -10.31 10.52 5.33
C ASP A 330 -9.56 11.02 4.09
N VAL A 331 -8.31 11.47 4.27
CA VAL A 331 -7.48 11.91 3.15
C VAL A 331 -7.35 10.81 2.09
N ILE A 332 -7.23 9.55 2.49
CA ILE A 332 -7.11 8.41 1.59
C ILE A 332 -8.35 8.31 0.68
N SER A 333 -9.57 8.38 1.22
CA SER A 333 -10.81 8.36 0.43
C SER A 333 -10.81 9.42 -0.68
N TRP A 334 -10.45 10.66 -0.35
CA TRP A 334 -10.38 11.76 -1.32
C TRP A 334 -9.28 11.52 -2.36
N THR A 335 -8.09 11.11 -1.93
CA THR A 335 -6.96 10.87 -2.84
C THR A 335 -7.21 9.70 -3.80
N SER A 336 -7.81 8.60 -3.34
CA SER A 336 -8.20 7.47 -4.18
C SER A 336 -9.18 7.91 -5.27
N MET A 337 -10.19 8.70 -4.92
CA MET A 337 -11.17 9.20 -5.89
C MET A 337 -10.55 10.23 -6.86
N MET A 338 -9.70 11.14 -6.39
CA MET A 338 -8.98 12.09 -7.25
C MET A 338 -8.06 11.37 -8.24
N SER A 339 -7.31 10.36 -7.79
CA SER A 339 -6.47 9.52 -8.64
C SER A 339 -7.30 8.73 -9.66
N ALA A 340 -8.49 8.24 -9.29
CA ALA A 340 -9.42 7.57 -10.19
C ALA A 340 -9.90 8.49 -11.33
N TYR A 341 -10.30 9.72 -11.01
CA TYR A 341 -10.65 10.74 -12.01
C TYR A 341 -9.45 11.13 -12.87
N GLY A 342 -8.27 11.33 -12.28
CA GLY A 342 -7.03 11.65 -12.98
C GLY A 342 -6.62 10.60 -14.02
N ARG A 343 -6.62 9.32 -13.65
CA ARG A 343 -6.32 8.20 -14.57
C ARG A 343 -7.36 8.05 -15.69
N SER A 344 -8.58 8.53 -15.46
CA SER A 344 -9.68 8.53 -16.43
C SER A 344 -9.68 9.76 -17.35
N GLY A 345 -8.70 10.67 -17.22
CA GLY A 345 -8.64 11.92 -17.99
C GLY A 345 -9.58 13.03 -17.51
N LYS A 346 -10.32 12.78 -16.42
CA LYS A 346 -11.33 13.69 -15.84
C LYS A 346 -10.70 14.64 -14.82
N GLY A 347 -9.73 15.43 -15.29
CA GLY A 347 -8.91 16.30 -14.41
C GLY A 347 -9.71 17.39 -13.71
N HIS A 348 -10.75 17.93 -14.36
CA HIS A 348 -11.59 18.97 -13.76
C HIS A 348 -12.40 18.44 -12.56
N GLU A 349 -12.91 17.22 -12.64
CA GLU A 349 -13.60 16.57 -11.53
C GLU A 349 -12.66 16.28 -10.35
N ALA A 350 -11.39 15.95 -10.63
CA ALA A 350 -10.37 15.82 -9.59
C ALA A 350 -10.08 17.16 -8.89
N VAL A 351 -10.01 18.27 -9.64
CA VAL A 351 -9.87 19.65 -9.13
C VAL A 351 -11.04 20.06 -8.24
N GLU A 352 -12.26 19.72 -8.65
CA GLU A 352 -13.46 19.97 -7.86
C GLU A 352 -13.44 19.17 -6.54
N LEU A 353 -13.04 17.90 -6.59
CA LEU A 353 -12.89 17.07 -5.39
C LEU A 353 -11.84 17.60 -4.43
N PHE A 354 -10.69 18.07 -4.93
CA PHE A 354 -9.66 18.67 -4.08
C PHE A 354 -10.21 19.89 -3.32
N SER A 355 -10.99 20.72 -4.01
CA SER A 355 -11.65 21.88 -3.39
C SER A 355 -12.66 21.46 -2.32
N LYS A 356 -13.47 20.42 -2.59
CA LYS A 356 -14.41 19.85 -1.62
C LYS A 356 -13.71 19.23 -0.40
N MET A 357 -12.57 18.57 -0.59
CA MET A 357 -11.73 18.06 0.48
C MET A 357 -11.22 19.19 1.40
N GLN A 358 -10.84 20.33 0.83
CA GLN A 358 -10.45 21.50 1.64
C GLN A 358 -11.64 22.07 2.43
N CYS A 359 -12.82 22.14 1.80
CA CYS A 359 -14.04 22.61 2.45
C CYS A 359 -14.52 21.68 3.58
N SER A 360 -14.19 20.39 3.57
CA SER A 360 -14.50 19.45 4.65
C SER A 360 -13.57 19.59 5.87
N GLY A 361 -12.62 20.54 5.83
CA GLY A 361 -11.70 20.81 6.94
C GLY A 361 -10.50 19.87 7.01
N LEU A 362 -10.33 18.98 6.02
CA LEU A 362 -9.15 18.12 5.92
C LEU A 362 -7.96 18.92 5.38
N VAL A 363 -6.79 18.69 5.95
CA VAL A 363 -5.53 19.28 5.49
C VAL A 363 -4.94 18.36 4.41
N PRO A 364 -4.78 18.81 3.16
CA PRO A 364 -4.11 18.05 2.12
C PRO A 364 -2.68 17.69 2.52
N ASP A 365 -2.32 16.43 2.33
CA ASP A 365 -0.98 15.92 2.60
C ASP A 365 -0.17 15.77 1.29
N LEU A 366 0.99 15.13 1.38
CA LEU A 366 1.85 14.87 0.23
C LEU A 366 1.13 14.04 -0.85
N ILE A 367 0.34 13.05 -0.45
CA ILE A 367 -0.34 12.14 -1.37
C ILE A 367 -1.43 12.89 -2.12
N ALA A 368 -2.19 13.76 -1.44
CA ALA A 368 -3.22 14.59 -2.07
C ALA A 368 -2.65 15.50 -3.16
N PHE A 369 -1.46 16.08 -2.92
CA PHE A 369 -0.79 16.89 -3.94
C PHE A 369 -0.25 16.06 -5.11
N VAL A 370 0.25 14.83 -4.87
CA VAL A 370 0.61 13.92 -5.96
C VAL A 370 -0.62 13.55 -6.79
N SER A 371 -1.75 13.20 -6.16
CA SER A 371 -3.00 12.84 -6.85
C SER A 371 -3.51 13.97 -7.75
N ILE A 372 -3.56 15.21 -7.24
CA ILE A 372 -4.05 16.34 -8.05
C ILE A 372 -3.07 16.74 -9.15
N LEU A 373 -1.75 16.74 -8.90
CA LEU A 373 -0.75 17.05 -9.92
C LEU A 373 -0.74 16.01 -11.04
N SER A 374 -0.86 14.73 -10.68
CA SER A 374 -1.04 13.64 -11.66
C SER A 374 -2.31 13.84 -12.47
N ALA A 375 -3.45 14.17 -11.84
CA ALA A 375 -4.69 14.45 -12.56
C ALA A 375 -4.56 15.64 -13.52
N CYS A 376 -3.89 16.73 -13.11
CA CYS A 376 -3.57 17.85 -13.99
C CYS A 376 -2.67 17.43 -15.16
N SER A 377 -1.65 16.60 -14.91
CA SER A 377 -0.78 16.05 -15.96
C SER A 377 -1.57 15.24 -16.98
N HIS A 378 -2.47 14.38 -16.51
CA HIS A 378 -3.24 13.50 -17.38
C HIS A 378 -4.28 14.24 -18.22
N ALA A 379 -4.85 15.32 -17.69
CA ALA A 379 -5.83 16.16 -18.37
C ALA A 379 -5.23 17.39 -19.09
N GLY A 380 -3.91 17.57 -19.09
CA GLY A 380 -3.24 18.70 -19.76
C GLY A 380 -3.48 20.06 -19.08
N LEU A 381 -3.87 20.09 -17.80
CA LEU A 381 -4.19 21.31 -17.04
C LEU A 381 -2.91 22.00 -16.52
N LEU A 382 -2.07 22.51 -17.43
CA LEU A 382 -0.76 23.10 -17.10
C LEU A 382 -0.84 24.24 -16.08
N SER A 383 -1.78 25.16 -16.25
CA SER A 383 -1.96 26.32 -15.37
C SER A 383 -2.34 25.89 -13.96
N GLU A 384 -3.31 24.98 -13.84
CA GLU A 384 -3.76 24.45 -12.54
C GLU A 384 -2.65 23.66 -11.85
N GLY A 385 -1.95 22.77 -12.57
CA GLY A 385 -0.83 22.01 -12.00
C GLY A 385 0.27 22.92 -11.45
N ARG A 386 0.61 24.02 -12.14
CA ARG A 386 1.54 25.04 -11.63
C ARG A 386 1.02 25.73 -10.38
N ASN A 387 -0.27 26.06 -10.34
CA ASN A 387 -0.89 26.68 -9.18
C ASN A 387 -0.87 25.75 -7.96
N TYR A 388 -1.21 24.48 -8.12
CA TYR A 388 -1.17 23.49 -7.04
C TYR A 388 0.25 23.23 -6.53
N TYR A 389 1.25 23.17 -7.40
CA TYR A 389 2.65 23.03 -6.98
C TYR A 389 3.12 24.23 -6.15
N LYS A 390 2.74 25.45 -6.54
CA LYS A 390 3.00 26.67 -5.75
C LYS A 390 2.20 26.68 -4.44
N LEU A 391 0.96 26.21 -4.45
CA LEU A 391 0.13 26.11 -3.25
C LEU A 391 0.74 25.16 -2.22
N MET A 392 1.22 24.00 -2.67
CA MET A 392 1.89 22.98 -1.87
C MET A 392 3.12 23.54 -1.14
N THR A 393 4.04 24.14 -1.90
CA THR A 393 5.31 24.67 -1.38
C THR A 393 5.12 25.98 -0.61
N GLY A 394 4.21 26.84 -1.07
CA GLY A 394 3.98 28.17 -0.53
C GLY A 394 3.09 28.18 0.71
N LYS A 395 1.85 27.70 0.60
CA LYS A 395 0.83 27.76 1.68
C LYS A 395 0.98 26.60 2.66
N TYR A 396 1.10 25.38 2.15
CA TYR A 396 1.16 24.17 2.99
C TYR A 396 2.57 23.85 3.48
N LYS A 397 3.60 24.53 2.94
CA LYS A 397 5.02 24.32 3.29
C LYS A 397 5.46 22.86 3.15
N ILE A 398 4.81 22.12 2.25
CA ILE A 398 5.16 20.73 1.97
C ILE A 398 6.39 20.72 1.06
N VAL A 399 7.44 20.05 1.52
CA VAL A 399 8.68 19.86 0.75
C VAL A 399 8.41 18.86 -0.39
N PRO A 400 8.66 19.23 -1.66
CA PRO A 400 8.48 18.32 -2.78
C PRO A 400 9.36 17.07 -2.66
N ARG A 401 8.76 15.91 -2.96
CA ARG A 401 9.46 14.62 -3.11
C ARG A 401 9.52 14.20 -4.57
N LEU A 402 10.23 13.10 -4.86
CA LEU A 402 10.41 12.54 -6.21
C LEU A 402 9.09 12.40 -6.98
N GLU A 403 8.01 12.00 -6.32
CA GLU A 403 6.69 11.82 -6.92
C GLU A 403 6.13 13.14 -7.45
N HIS A 404 6.29 14.23 -6.71
CA HIS A 404 5.82 15.55 -7.12
C HIS A 404 6.60 16.08 -8.31
N PHE A 405 7.93 15.89 -8.30
CA PHE A 405 8.77 16.24 -9.45
C PHE A 405 8.42 15.39 -10.67
N THR A 406 8.16 14.09 -10.50
CA THR A 406 7.72 13.20 -11.58
C THR A 406 6.43 13.73 -12.21
N CYS A 407 5.42 14.09 -11.41
CA CYS A 407 4.18 14.66 -11.91
C CYS A 407 4.38 15.99 -12.64
N MET A 408 5.25 16.87 -12.14
CA MET A 408 5.55 18.15 -12.79
C MET A 408 6.31 17.99 -14.11
N VAL A 409 7.29 17.08 -14.15
CA VAL A 409 8.04 16.76 -15.37
C VAL A 409 7.12 16.11 -16.40
N ASP A 410 6.23 15.19 -15.99
CA ASP A 410 5.23 14.61 -16.88
C ASP A 410 4.27 15.69 -17.41
N LEU A 411 3.79 16.61 -16.55
CA LEU A 411 2.91 17.72 -16.94
C LEU A 411 3.59 18.66 -17.95
N LEU A 412 4.81 19.12 -17.66
CA LEU A 412 5.58 20.01 -18.54
C LEU A 412 5.95 19.31 -19.86
N GLY A 413 6.39 18.05 -19.75
CA GLY A 413 6.75 17.22 -20.89
C GLY A 413 5.57 17.03 -21.84
N ARG A 414 4.38 16.66 -21.32
CA ARG A 414 3.13 16.52 -22.08
C ARG A 414 2.59 17.84 -22.63
N ALA A 415 3.00 18.98 -22.10
CA ALA A 415 2.66 20.29 -22.63
C ALA A 415 3.67 20.77 -23.71
N GLY A 416 4.60 19.91 -24.14
CA GLY A 416 5.64 20.25 -25.12
C GLY A 416 6.78 21.10 -24.57
N ARG A 417 6.83 21.32 -23.25
CA ARG A 417 7.79 22.22 -22.60
C ARG A 417 9.02 21.45 -22.12
N VAL A 418 9.63 20.68 -23.02
CA VAL A 418 10.70 19.72 -22.74
C VAL A 418 11.92 20.39 -22.08
N ALA A 419 12.33 21.56 -22.57
CA ALA A 419 13.46 22.30 -21.99
C ALA A 419 13.18 22.73 -20.53
N GLU A 420 11.98 23.23 -20.24
CA GLU A 420 11.58 23.59 -18.88
C GLU A 420 11.47 22.37 -17.96
N ALA A 421 10.98 21.25 -18.49
CA ALA A 421 10.97 20.00 -17.74
C ALA A 421 12.40 19.57 -17.36
N TYR A 422 13.35 19.68 -18.29
CA TYR A 422 14.76 19.38 -18.03
C TYR A 422 15.39 20.33 -17.00
N ASP A 423 15.13 21.63 -17.10
CA ASP A 423 15.62 22.60 -16.11
C ASP A 423 14.97 22.41 -14.73
N HIS A 424 13.71 21.96 -14.68
CA HIS A 424 13.06 21.61 -13.42
C HIS A 424 13.74 20.40 -12.73
N ILE A 425 14.20 19.41 -13.51
CA ILE A 425 14.98 18.29 -12.96
C ILE A 425 16.31 18.78 -12.38
N LYS A 426 17.01 19.71 -13.05
CA LYS A 426 18.27 20.28 -12.54
C LYS A 426 18.12 21.04 -11.22
N GLN A 427 16.91 21.53 -10.92
CA GLN A 427 16.59 22.23 -9.67
C GLN A 427 16.23 21.29 -8.52
N MET A 428 16.20 19.98 -8.76
CA MET A 428 15.86 19.00 -7.72
C MET A 428 16.93 18.99 -6.61
N PRO A 429 16.52 19.03 -5.33
CA PRO A 429 17.45 18.94 -4.20
C PRO A 429 17.91 17.49 -3.93
N MET A 430 17.45 16.52 -4.72
CA MET A 430 17.77 15.11 -4.62
C MET A 430 18.07 14.52 -6.00
N GLU A 431 18.77 13.38 -6.03
CA GLU A 431 19.04 12.67 -7.28
C GLU A 431 17.73 12.17 -7.94
N PRO A 432 17.52 12.43 -9.24
CA PRO A 432 16.34 11.96 -9.94
C PRO A 432 16.40 10.44 -10.18
N ASN A 433 15.26 9.76 -10.00
CA ASN A 433 15.14 8.33 -10.27
C ASN A 433 14.79 8.06 -11.75
N ASP A 434 14.71 6.77 -12.09
CA ASP A 434 14.37 6.29 -13.43
C ASP A 434 12.99 6.77 -13.91
N ARG A 435 12.01 6.93 -13.02
CA ARG A 435 10.67 7.45 -13.36
C ARG A 435 10.68 8.89 -13.84
N VAL A 436 11.42 9.78 -13.16
CA VAL A 436 11.53 11.20 -13.54
C VAL A 436 12.18 11.33 -14.92
N TRP A 437 13.31 10.66 -15.12
CA TRP A 437 14.01 10.66 -16.41
C TRP A 437 13.19 9.98 -17.51
N GLY A 438 12.50 8.89 -17.20
CA GLY A 438 11.62 8.18 -18.13
C GLY A 438 10.47 9.04 -18.64
N ALA A 439 9.85 9.85 -17.76
CA ALA A 439 8.82 10.81 -18.16
C ALA A 439 9.36 11.85 -19.15
N LEU A 440 10.56 12.39 -18.89
CA LEU A 440 11.20 13.34 -19.80
C LEU A 440 11.64 12.70 -21.13
N LEU A 441 12.18 11.47 -21.10
CA LEU A 441 12.56 10.74 -22.32
C LEU A 441 11.34 10.49 -23.21
N ASN A 442 10.19 10.18 -22.60
CA ASN A 442 8.94 10.04 -23.34
C ASN A 442 8.50 11.37 -23.96
N ALA A 443 8.62 12.49 -23.26
CA ALA A 443 8.36 13.81 -23.84
C ALA A 443 9.33 14.12 -25.00
N CYS A 444 10.61 13.79 -24.87
CA CYS A 444 11.59 13.94 -25.96
C CYS A 444 11.22 13.10 -27.19
N HIS A 445 10.68 11.91 -27.00
CA HIS A 445 10.17 11.07 -28.08
C HIS A 445 8.93 11.63 -28.78
N VAL A 446 7.98 12.19 -28.03
CA VAL A 446 6.75 12.77 -28.58
C VAL A 446 7.09 14.03 -29.38
N TYR A 447 7.91 14.92 -28.84
CA TYR A 447 8.26 16.21 -29.46
C TYR A 447 9.56 16.19 -30.27
N SER A 448 10.11 15.00 -30.55
CA SER A 448 11.33 14.78 -31.35
C SER A 448 12.56 15.58 -30.90
N ASN A 449 12.68 15.89 -29.60
CA ASN A 449 13.84 16.60 -29.05
C ASN A 449 15.00 15.61 -28.85
N THR A 450 15.88 15.53 -29.85
CA THR A 450 17.04 14.64 -29.82
C THR A 450 18.00 14.98 -28.70
N ASP A 451 18.38 16.25 -28.58
CA ASP A 451 19.59 16.64 -27.85
C ASP A 451 19.43 16.35 -26.35
N ILE A 452 18.27 16.71 -25.80
CA ILE A 452 17.91 16.35 -24.42
C ILE A 452 17.67 14.84 -24.32
N GLY A 453 17.06 14.22 -25.33
CA GLY A 453 16.75 12.78 -25.34
C GLY A 453 17.98 11.89 -25.17
N VAL A 454 19.12 12.22 -25.80
CA VAL A 454 20.38 11.46 -25.66
C VAL A 454 20.92 11.57 -24.23
N ILE A 455 20.98 12.80 -23.68
CA ILE A 455 21.45 13.03 -22.31
C ILE A 455 20.62 12.26 -21.30
N VAL A 456 19.29 12.33 -21.43
CA VAL A 456 18.36 11.63 -20.54
C VAL A 456 18.52 10.11 -20.64
N ALA A 457 18.70 9.57 -21.84
CA ALA A 457 18.89 8.14 -22.02
C ALA A 457 20.20 7.64 -21.41
N ASP A 458 21.30 8.40 -21.51
CA ASP A 458 22.56 8.05 -20.85
C ASP A 458 22.41 8.00 -19.33
N CYS A 459 21.70 8.96 -18.71
CA CYS A 459 21.36 8.90 -17.29
C CYS A 459 20.55 7.64 -16.95
N LEU A 460 19.55 7.29 -17.77
CA LEU A 460 18.72 6.10 -17.57
C LEU A 460 19.50 4.78 -17.72
N PHE A 461 20.49 4.73 -18.61
CA PHE A 461 21.33 3.55 -18.78
C PHE A 461 22.27 3.31 -17.60
N GLN A 462 22.61 4.35 -16.84
CA GLN A 462 23.37 4.24 -15.59
C GLN A 462 22.45 3.80 -14.43
N LEU A 463 21.26 4.38 -14.32
CA LEU A 463 20.32 4.11 -13.22
C LEU A 463 19.61 2.76 -13.34
N ALA A 464 19.19 2.37 -14.55
CA ALA A 464 18.37 1.19 -14.81
C ALA A 464 18.85 0.45 -16.06
N PRO A 465 20.07 -0.13 -16.04
CA PRO A 465 20.72 -0.69 -17.22
C PRO A 465 19.95 -1.85 -17.85
N GLN A 466 19.15 -2.58 -17.08
CA GLN A 466 18.38 -3.74 -17.53
C GLN A 466 17.01 -3.38 -18.14
N GLN A 467 16.57 -2.12 -18.02
CA GLN A 467 15.23 -1.75 -18.46
C GLN A 467 15.19 -1.53 -19.97
N SER A 468 14.71 -2.53 -20.71
CA SER A 468 14.68 -2.54 -22.19
C SER A 468 13.89 -1.37 -22.80
N GLY A 469 12.89 -0.85 -22.10
CA GLY A 469 12.03 0.24 -22.57
C GLY A 469 12.79 1.52 -22.91
N TYR A 470 13.81 1.88 -22.13
CA TYR A 470 14.58 3.12 -22.35
C TYR A 470 15.43 3.05 -23.63
N TYR A 471 16.03 1.90 -23.92
CA TYR A 471 16.79 1.69 -25.15
C TYR A 471 15.90 1.73 -26.38
N VAL A 472 14.71 1.11 -26.30
CA VAL A 472 13.72 1.14 -27.38
C VAL A 472 13.25 2.58 -27.63
N LEU A 473 13.02 3.35 -26.56
CA LEU A 473 12.57 4.73 -26.68
C LEU A 473 13.65 5.65 -27.31
N LEU A 474 14.92 5.51 -26.89
CA LEU A 474 16.04 6.22 -27.51
C LEU A 474 16.22 5.81 -28.98
N SER A 475 16.17 4.51 -29.28
CA SER A 475 16.21 4.01 -30.66
C SER A 475 15.11 4.63 -31.52
N ASN A 476 13.90 4.79 -30.98
CA ASN A 476 12.79 5.43 -31.69
C ASN A 476 13.01 6.94 -31.87
N ILE A 477 13.64 7.63 -30.91
CA ILE A 477 14.04 9.04 -31.04
C ILE A 477 15.04 9.21 -32.20
N HIS A 478 16.09 8.37 -32.27
CA HIS A 478 17.05 8.41 -33.38
C HIS A 478 16.41 8.06 -34.73
N ALA A 479 15.51 7.07 -34.76
CA ALA A 479 14.77 6.70 -35.97
C ALA A 479 13.91 7.86 -36.50
N LYS A 480 13.14 8.55 -35.63
CA LYS A 480 12.37 9.75 -35.99
C LYS A 480 13.26 10.88 -36.52
N ALA A 481 14.49 10.99 -36.03
CA ALA A 481 15.47 11.98 -36.49
C ALA A 481 16.28 11.53 -37.73
N GLY A 482 15.98 10.36 -38.31
CA GLY A 482 16.70 9.81 -39.47
C GLY A 482 18.14 9.35 -39.19
N ARG A 483 18.56 9.27 -37.93
CA ARG A 483 19.92 8.87 -37.53
C ARG A 483 20.05 7.36 -37.36
N TRP A 484 20.02 6.64 -38.48
CA TRP A 484 20.06 5.16 -38.49
C TRP A 484 21.34 4.53 -37.95
N LYS A 485 22.48 5.24 -38.04
CA LYS A 485 23.73 4.77 -37.44
C LYS A 485 23.60 4.62 -35.92
N ASP A 486 22.99 5.61 -35.27
CA ASP A 486 22.76 5.61 -33.82
C ASP A 486 21.76 4.50 -33.41
N VAL A 487 20.72 4.27 -34.23
CA VAL A 487 19.76 3.16 -34.03
C VAL A 487 20.49 1.82 -33.97
N THR A 488 21.41 1.58 -34.91
CA THR A 488 22.21 0.35 -34.95
C THR A 488 23.13 0.23 -33.74
N ILE A 489 23.74 1.34 -33.29
CA ILE A 489 24.56 1.39 -32.07
C ILE A 489 23.73 0.99 -30.85
N VAL A 490 22.57 1.61 -30.63
CA VAL A 490 21.69 1.31 -29.48
C VAL A 490 21.27 -0.15 -29.49
N ARG A 491 20.88 -0.70 -30.67
CA ARG A 491 20.54 -2.12 -30.80
C ARG A 491 21.73 -3.06 -30.55
N SER A 492 22.93 -2.66 -30.96
CA SER A 492 24.16 -3.41 -30.67
C SER A 492 24.44 -3.45 -29.16
N ILE A 493 24.29 -2.32 -28.47
CA ILE A 493 24.42 -2.24 -27.00
C ILE A 493 23.41 -3.15 -26.31
N MET A 494 22.14 -3.16 -26.75
CA MET A 494 21.12 -4.07 -26.22
C MET A 494 21.52 -5.54 -26.40
N LYS A 495 21.99 -5.94 -27.60
CA LYS A 495 22.45 -7.30 -27.88
C LYS A 495 23.65 -7.68 -27.03
N GLY A 496 24.66 -6.81 -26.94
CA GLY A 496 25.88 -7.03 -26.16
C GLY A 496 25.63 -7.18 -24.66
N ARG A 497 24.60 -6.53 -24.13
CA ARG A 497 24.17 -6.64 -22.72
C ARG A 497 23.14 -7.73 -22.46
N GLY A 498 22.71 -8.48 -23.48
CA GLY A 498 21.68 -9.51 -23.35
C GLY A 498 20.27 -8.98 -23.06
N ILE A 499 20.03 -7.68 -23.28
CA ILE A 499 18.76 -7.02 -22.98
C ILE A 499 17.76 -7.37 -24.07
N LYS A 500 16.68 -8.07 -23.70
CA LYS A 500 15.58 -8.40 -24.59
C LYS A 500 14.41 -7.45 -24.37
N LYS A 501 13.74 -7.07 -25.46
CA LYS A 501 12.49 -6.31 -25.41
C LYS A 501 11.45 -7.14 -24.67
N MET A 502 10.82 -6.55 -23.65
CA MET A 502 9.68 -7.21 -22.98
C MET A 502 8.52 -7.40 -23.97
N PRO A 503 7.91 -8.59 -24.04
CA PRO A 503 6.75 -8.82 -24.89
C PRO A 503 5.53 -8.06 -24.34
N GLY A 504 4.73 -7.52 -25.24
CA GLY A 504 3.43 -6.93 -24.89
C GLY A 504 2.41 -8.03 -24.65
N VAL A 505 1.78 -8.02 -23.49
CA VAL A 505 0.75 -8.96 -23.06
C VAL A 505 -0.58 -8.22 -23.00
N GLY A 506 -1.61 -8.79 -23.63
CA GLY A 506 -2.99 -8.31 -23.59
C GLY A 506 -3.86 -9.30 -22.84
N ASN A 507 -4.60 -8.85 -21.82
CA ASN A 507 -5.52 -9.69 -21.05
C ASN A 507 -6.97 -9.25 -21.23
N VAL A 508 -7.88 -10.19 -21.13
CA VAL A 508 -9.34 -9.97 -21.14
C VAL A 508 -10.04 -10.94 -20.19
N GLU A 509 -10.99 -10.43 -19.42
CA GLU A 509 -11.82 -11.23 -18.51
C GLU A 509 -13.09 -11.68 -19.23
N LEU A 510 -13.38 -12.98 -19.18
CA LEU A 510 -14.61 -13.57 -19.67
C LEU A 510 -15.06 -14.68 -18.72
N HIS A 511 -16.33 -14.65 -18.28
CA HIS A 511 -16.90 -15.66 -17.37
C HIS A 511 -16.02 -15.96 -16.13
N ASN A 512 -15.54 -14.92 -15.43
CA ASN A 512 -14.63 -15.01 -14.27
C ASN A 512 -13.25 -15.65 -14.53
N HIS A 513 -12.85 -15.80 -15.80
CA HIS A 513 -11.53 -16.30 -16.17
C HIS A 513 -10.76 -15.23 -16.95
N ILE A 514 -9.45 -15.14 -16.69
CA ILE A 514 -8.57 -14.19 -17.37
C ILE A 514 -7.87 -14.91 -18.52
N HIS A 515 -8.12 -14.45 -19.74
CA HIS A 515 -7.46 -14.93 -20.94
C HIS A 515 -6.31 -14.00 -21.31
N THR A 516 -5.12 -14.58 -21.47
CA THR A 516 -3.87 -13.86 -21.72
C THR A 516 -3.40 -14.12 -23.14
N PHE A 517 -3.01 -13.07 -23.86
CA PHE A 517 -2.54 -13.14 -25.25
C PHE A 517 -1.18 -12.47 -25.42
N LEU A 518 -0.28 -13.14 -26.14
CA LEU A 518 0.97 -12.56 -26.64
C LEU A 518 0.81 -12.11 -28.10
N SER A 519 1.70 -11.23 -28.57
CA SER A 519 1.68 -10.85 -29.99
C SER A 519 2.02 -12.06 -30.86
N GLY A 520 1.15 -12.39 -31.82
CA GLY A 520 1.30 -13.59 -32.66
C GLY A 520 0.96 -14.91 -31.97
N ASP A 521 0.30 -14.88 -30.81
CA ASP A 521 -0.02 -16.07 -30.03
C ASP A 521 -1.06 -16.99 -30.70
N ARG A 522 -0.71 -18.26 -30.84
CA ARG A 522 -1.58 -19.34 -31.36
C ARG A 522 -1.82 -20.46 -30.35
N SER A 523 -1.43 -20.27 -29.09
CA SER A 523 -1.59 -21.28 -28.03
C SER A 523 -3.04 -21.42 -27.55
N HIS A 524 -3.88 -20.40 -27.76
CA HIS A 524 -5.26 -20.41 -27.30
C HIS A 524 -6.12 -21.40 -28.12
N PRO A 525 -7.02 -22.20 -27.49
CA PRO A 525 -7.84 -23.20 -28.20
C PRO A 525 -8.73 -22.64 -29.32
N GLN A 526 -9.11 -21.36 -29.23
CA GLN A 526 -9.90 -20.64 -30.24
C GLN A 526 -9.03 -19.83 -31.24
N SER A 527 -7.70 -20.04 -31.29
CA SER A 527 -6.76 -19.32 -32.16
C SER A 527 -7.30 -19.12 -33.57
N ASP A 528 -7.68 -20.19 -34.26
CA ASP A 528 -8.00 -20.10 -35.69
C ASP A 528 -9.20 -19.19 -35.97
N LYS A 529 -10.23 -19.25 -35.11
CA LYS A 529 -11.40 -18.36 -35.18
C LYS A 529 -11.04 -16.90 -34.87
N ILE A 530 -10.14 -16.67 -33.93
CA ILE A 530 -9.68 -15.31 -33.59
C ILE A 530 -8.97 -14.69 -34.78
N TYR A 531 -8.10 -15.44 -35.46
CA TYR A 531 -7.37 -14.93 -36.63
C TYR A 531 -8.29 -14.69 -37.83
N GLU A 532 -9.24 -15.59 -38.10
CA GLU A 532 -10.23 -15.41 -39.17
C GLU A 532 -11.06 -14.14 -38.96
N GLU A 533 -11.59 -13.91 -37.76
CA GLU A 533 -12.38 -12.71 -37.46
C GLU A 533 -11.52 -11.43 -37.43
N LEU A 534 -10.27 -11.53 -37.00
CA LEU A 534 -9.32 -10.42 -37.05
C LEU A 534 -9.07 -9.97 -38.49
N ASP A 535 -8.90 -10.90 -39.43
CA ASP A 535 -8.70 -10.58 -40.85
C ASP A 535 -9.93 -9.88 -41.44
N ILE A 536 -11.14 -10.32 -41.11
CA ILE A 536 -12.40 -9.66 -41.50
C ILE A 536 -12.46 -8.23 -40.94
N LEU A 537 -12.14 -8.05 -39.66
CA LEU A 537 -12.13 -6.74 -39.02
C LEU A 537 -11.09 -5.81 -39.64
N VAL A 538 -9.89 -6.30 -39.95
CA VAL A 538 -8.84 -5.52 -40.62
C VAL A 538 -9.29 -5.06 -42.01
N GLY A 539 -9.96 -5.93 -42.77
CA GLY A 539 -10.57 -5.56 -44.04
C GLY A 539 -11.55 -4.41 -43.90
N LYS A 540 -12.53 -4.54 -43.00
CA LYS A 540 -13.51 -3.48 -42.70
C LYS A 540 -12.85 -2.19 -42.20
N MET A 541 -11.80 -2.28 -41.38
CA MET A 541 -11.05 -1.10 -40.94
C MET A 541 -10.42 -0.36 -42.12
N LYS A 542 -9.77 -1.08 -43.06
CA LYS A 542 -9.15 -0.48 -44.25
C LYS A 542 -10.19 0.21 -45.15
N GLU A 543 -11.39 -0.36 -45.30
CA GLU A 543 -12.51 0.24 -46.05
C GLU A 543 -12.98 1.59 -45.46
N VAL A 544 -12.96 1.72 -44.13
CA VAL A 544 -13.36 2.96 -43.42
C VAL A 544 -12.20 3.96 -43.31
N GLY A 545 -11.02 3.64 -43.87
CA GLY A 545 -9.87 4.55 -43.96
C GLY A 545 -8.81 4.37 -42.88
N TYR A 546 -8.77 3.21 -42.20
CA TYR A 546 -7.64 2.86 -41.33
C TYR A 546 -6.36 2.64 -42.15
N VAL A 547 -5.30 3.36 -41.77
CA VAL A 547 -3.96 3.20 -42.34
C VAL A 547 -2.99 2.78 -41.24
N PRO A 548 -2.37 1.59 -41.33
CA PRO A 548 -1.39 1.12 -40.36
C PRO A 548 -0.22 2.10 -40.21
N LYS A 549 0.20 2.39 -38.97
CA LYS A 549 1.34 3.28 -38.70
C LYS A 549 2.65 2.48 -38.64
N THR A 550 3.30 2.31 -39.79
CA THR A 550 4.56 1.54 -39.92
C THR A 550 5.83 2.35 -39.60
N GLY A 551 5.76 3.66 -39.39
CA GLY A 551 6.94 4.54 -39.22
C GLY A 551 7.84 4.23 -38.00
N THR A 552 7.43 3.35 -37.09
CA THR A 552 8.22 2.92 -35.91
C THR A 552 8.78 1.49 -36.01
N THR A 553 8.53 0.76 -37.11
CA THR A 553 8.98 -0.63 -37.27
C THR A 553 10.33 -0.71 -38.00
N LEU A 554 10.97 -1.89 -37.93
CA LEU A 554 12.31 -2.17 -38.48
C LEU A 554 12.38 -1.85 -39.98
N HIS A 555 13.18 -0.87 -40.41
CA HIS A 555 13.31 -0.51 -41.84
C HIS A 555 13.87 -1.61 -42.74
N ASP A 556 14.51 -2.64 -42.17
CA ASP A 556 15.08 -3.77 -42.91
C ASP A 556 14.03 -4.83 -43.31
N VAL A 557 12.75 -4.51 -43.15
CA VAL A 557 11.63 -5.42 -43.44
C VAL A 557 10.65 -4.71 -44.37
N GLU A 558 10.13 -5.43 -45.36
CA GLU A 558 9.13 -4.92 -46.31
C GLU A 558 7.91 -4.36 -45.57
N GLU A 559 7.29 -3.31 -46.13
CA GLU A 559 6.12 -2.65 -45.53
C GLU A 559 4.97 -3.62 -45.26
N GLU A 560 4.76 -4.62 -46.11
CA GLU A 560 3.75 -5.67 -45.90
C GLU A 560 4.01 -6.51 -44.65
N VAL A 561 5.27 -6.86 -44.38
CA VAL A 561 5.65 -7.64 -43.19
C VAL A 561 5.54 -6.78 -41.92
N LYS A 562 5.84 -5.48 -42.03
CA LYS A 562 5.62 -4.51 -40.94
C LYS A 562 4.14 -4.39 -40.61
N GLU A 563 3.27 -4.31 -41.61
CA GLU A 563 1.81 -4.32 -41.41
C GLU A 563 1.34 -5.62 -40.75
N ASN A 564 1.82 -6.77 -41.22
CA ASN A 564 1.44 -8.09 -40.67
C ASN A 564 1.81 -8.22 -39.19
N HIS A 565 2.94 -7.66 -38.75
CA HIS A 565 3.31 -7.62 -37.34
C HIS A 565 2.39 -6.73 -36.49
N LEU A 566 1.88 -5.62 -37.02
CA LEU A 566 0.97 -4.72 -36.33
C LEU A 566 -0.44 -5.31 -36.18
N VAL A 567 -0.87 -6.15 -37.13
CA VAL A 567 -2.18 -6.83 -37.08
C VAL A 567 -2.27 -7.76 -35.88
N VAL A 568 -1.21 -8.52 -35.61
CA VAL A 568 -1.20 -9.58 -34.60
C VAL A 568 -0.79 -9.11 -33.20
N HIS A 569 -0.95 -7.82 -32.90
CA HIS A 569 -0.71 -7.30 -31.56
C HIS A 569 -1.68 -7.90 -30.53
N SER A 570 -1.18 -8.11 -29.31
CA SER A 570 -1.91 -8.83 -28.26
C SER A 570 -3.22 -8.15 -27.84
N GLU A 571 -3.32 -6.82 -27.91
CA GLU A 571 -4.58 -6.12 -27.65
C GLU A 571 -5.65 -6.44 -28.69
N LYS A 572 -5.27 -6.53 -29.97
CA LYS A 572 -6.21 -6.85 -31.05
C LYS A 572 -6.72 -8.28 -30.89
N LEU A 573 -5.84 -9.23 -30.59
CA LEU A 573 -6.22 -10.62 -30.31
C LEU A 573 -7.17 -10.72 -29.11
N ALA A 574 -6.88 -10.03 -28.01
CA ALA A 574 -7.74 -10.01 -26.82
C ALA A 574 -9.13 -9.41 -27.11
N ILE A 575 -9.20 -8.31 -27.89
CA ILE A 575 -10.47 -7.69 -28.28
C ILE A 575 -11.29 -8.64 -29.16
N VAL A 576 -10.66 -9.27 -30.16
CA VAL A 576 -11.35 -10.20 -31.06
C VAL A 576 -11.85 -11.43 -30.31
N PHE A 577 -11.05 -11.99 -29.40
CA PHE A 577 -11.49 -13.07 -28.53
C PHE A 577 -12.73 -12.68 -27.69
N ALA A 578 -12.74 -11.48 -27.12
CA ALA A 578 -13.90 -11.00 -26.38
C ALA A 578 -15.11 -10.81 -27.29
N PHE A 579 -14.89 -10.26 -28.49
CA PHE A 579 -15.93 -10.02 -29.49
C PHE A 579 -16.65 -11.31 -29.91
N ILE A 580 -15.91 -12.38 -30.24
CA ILE A 580 -16.50 -13.65 -30.68
C ILE A 580 -17.26 -14.40 -29.57
N ASN A 581 -16.95 -14.12 -28.30
CA ASN A 581 -17.49 -14.84 -27.16
C ASN A 581 -18.49 -14.03 -26.32
N THR A 582 -18.90 -12.83 -26.77
CA THR A 582 -19.86 -11.98 -26.05
C THR A 582 -20.99 -11.48 -26.95
N GLU A 583 -22.16 -11.25 -26.35
CA GLU A 583 -23.34 -10.76 -27.06
C GLU A 583 -23.10 -9.38 -27.71
N PRO A 584 -23.79 -9.05 -28.82
CA PRO A 584 -23.74 -7.73 -29.43
C PRO A 584 -23.95 -6.60 -28.42
N ARG A 585 -23.23 -5.48 -28.59
CA ARG A 585 -23.26 -4.29 -27.71
C ARG A 585 -22.72 -4.50 -26.29
N THR A 586 -22.19 -5.67 -25.96
CA THR A 586 -21.49 -5.89 -24.68
C THR A 586 -20.21 -5.06 -24.61
N LEU A 587 -19.97 -4.41 -23.46
CA LEU A 587 -18.76 -3.66 -23.16
C LEU A 587 -17.54 -4.59 -23.07
N ILE A 588 -16.53 -4.34 -23.92
CA ILE A 588 -15.28 -5.12 -23.95
C ILE A 588 -14.21 -4.41 -23.12
N ARG A 589 -13.57 -5.13 -22.19
CA ARG A 589 -12.47 -4.63 -21.36
C ARG A 589 -11.18 -5.38 -21.67
N VAL A 590 -10.13 -4.66 -22.02
CA VAL A 590 -8.80 -5.22 -22.32
C VAL A 590 -7.73 -4.46 -21.55
N THR A 591 -6.77 -5.18 -20.96
CA THR A 591 -5.64 -4.60 -20.26
C THR A 591 -4.34 -4.96 -20.96
N LYS A 592 -3.38 -4.03 -21.00
CA LYS A 592 -2.03 -4.24 -21.52
C LYS A 592 -0.99 -3.94 -20.44
N ASN A 593 0.02 -4.80 -20.33
CA ASN A 593 1.17 -4.62 -19.43
C ASN A 593 2.14 -3.50 -19.85
N LEU A 594 2.03 -3.00 -21.09
CA LEU A 594 2.84 -1.92 -21.67
C LEU A 594 1.94 -0.79 -22.16
N ARG A 595 2.51 0.36 -22.52
CA ARG A 595 1.76 1.43 -23.20
C ARG A 595 1.16 0.91 -24.52
N VAL A 596 -0.12 1.18 -24.76
CA VAL A 596 -0.77 0.87 -26.04
C VAL A 596 -0.10 1.71 -27.12
N CYS A 597 0.37 1.07 -28.19
CA CYS A 597 1.03 1.78 -29.28
C CYS A 597 0.01 2.63 -30.07
N GLU A 598 0.49 3.66 -30.76
CA GLU A 598 -0.34 4.57 -31.56
C GLU A 598 -1.23 3.80 -32.56
N ASP A 599 -0.67 2.80 -33.25
CA ASP A 599 -1.42 1.97 -34.19
C ASP A 599 -2.58 1.21 -33.53
N CYS A 600 -2.33 0.51 -32.41
CA CYS A 600 -3.38 -0.18 -31.67
C CYS A 600 -4.43 0.80 -31.16
N HIS A 601 -4.02 1.97 -30.65
CA HIS A 601 -4.96 2.99 -30.18
C HIS A 601 -5.92 3.44 -31.31
N ILE A 602 -5.38 3.67 -32.51
CA ILE A 602 -6.18 4.01 -33.70
C ILE A 602 -7.05 2.82 -34.13
N ALA A 603 -6.50 1.62 -34.19
CA ALA A 603 -7.26 0.43 -34.59
C ALA A 603 -8.44 0.17 -33.66
N ILE A 604 -8.27 0.30 -32.34
CA ILE A 604 -9.35 0.10 -31.36
C ILE A 604 -10.50 1.09 -31.57
N LYS A 605 -10.19 2.34 -31.95
CA LYS A 605 -11.19 3.35 -32.34
C LYS A 605 -12.04 2.86 -33.51
N PHE A 606 -11.41 2.33 -34.56
CA PHE A 606 -12.14 1.79 -35.72
C PHE A 606 -12.92 0.53 -35.35
N ILE A 607 -12.35 -0.39 -34.57
CA ILE A 607 -13.05 -1.62 -34.12
C ILE A 607 -14.30 -1.25 -33.32
N SER A 608 -14.22 -0.29 -32.39
CA SER A 608 -15.37 0.18 -31.61
C SER A 608 -16.47 0.75 -32.50
N ALA A 609 -16.11 1.54 -33.52
CA ALA A 609 -17.07 2.11 -34.47
C ALA A 609 -17.72 1.05 -35.37
N ILE A 610 -16.92 0.12 -35.92
CA ILE A 610 -17.40 -0.93 -36.83
C ILE A 610 -18.29 -1.95 -36.11
N THR A 611 -17.96 -2.28 -34.86
CA THR A 611 -18.71 -3.29 -34.10
C THR A 611 -19.87 -2.69 -33.31
N GLU A 612 -20.01 -1.35 -33.27
CA GLU A 612 -20.95 -0.63 -32.41
C GLU A 612 -20.84 -1.04 -30.94
N ARG A 613 -19.61 -1.35 -30.48
CA ARG A 613 -19.35 -1.78 -29.11
C ARG A 613 -18.48 -0.77 -28.37
N PRO A 614 -18.83 -0.42 -27.13
CA PRO A 614 -17.92 0.34 -26.29
C PRO A 614 -16.73 -0.54 -25.90
N ILE A 615 -15.51 -0.04 -26.12
CA ILE A 615 -14.25 -0.72 -25.81
C ILE A 615 -13.46 0.10 -24.80
N ILE A 616 -12.89 -0.64 -23.87
CA ILE A 616 -12.16 -0.13 -22.73
C ILE A 616 -10.76 -0.75 -22.76
N ALA A 617 -9.76 0.02 -23.17
CA ALA A 617 -8.35 -0.40 -23.12
C ALA A 617 -7.64 0.26 -21.93
N ARG A 618 -6.94 -0.53 -21.11
CA ARG A 618 -6.05 -0.06 -20.04
C ARG A 618 -4.60 -0.30 -20.44
N ASP A 619 -3.74 0.71 -20.32
CA ASP A 619 -2.29 0.52 -20.26
C ASP A 619 -1.75 0.72 -18.84
N MET A 620 -0.41 0.67 -18.65
CA MET A 620 0.21 0.79 -17.31
C MET A 620 -0.32 1.97 -16.49
N ASN A 621 -0.62 3.11 -17.12
CA ASN A 621 -0.88 4.37 -16.42
C ASN A 621 -2.21 5.05 -16.81
N ARG A 622 -2.89 4.61 -17.86
CA ARG A 622 -4.07 5.28 -18.41
C ARG A 622 -5.16 4.32 -18.87
N TYR A 623 -6.37 4.87 -18.88
CA TYR A 623 -7.54 4.24 -19.46
C TYR A 623 -7.98 4.98 -20.70
N HIS A 624 -8.21 4.24 -21.77
CA HIS A 624 -8.71 4.73 -23.05
C HIS A 624 -10.13 4.18 -23.23
N HIS A 625 -11.13 5.05 -23.27
CA HIS A 625 -12.51 4.71 -23.60
C HIS A 625 -12.74 4.96 -25.07
N PHE A 626 -13.33 4.01 -25.77
CA PHE A 626 -13.69 4.10 -27.17
C PHE A 626 -15.17 3.76 -27.29
N GLU A 627 -15.96 4.68 -27.86
CA GLU A 627 -17.38 4.47 -28.10
C GLU A 627 -17.78 5.20 -29.38
N ASN A 628 -18.31 4.45 -30.36
CA ASN A 628 -18.77 4.99 -31.64
C ASN A 628 -17.73 5.88 -32.36
N GLY A 629 -16.44 5.51 -32.26
CA GLY A 629 -15.34 6.27 -32.85
C GLY A 629 -14.94 7.54 -32.10
N ILE A 630 -15.56 7.85 -30.96
CA ILE A 630 -15.18 8.93 -30.03
C ILE A 630 -14.37 8.31 -28.89
N TYR A 631 -13.40 9.05 -28.35
CA TYR A 631 -12.55 8.53 -27.29
C TYR A 631 -12.15 9.55 -26.21
N SER A 632 -11.90 9.05 -24.99
CA SER A 632 -11.78 9.87 -23.78
C SER A 632 -10.52 10.73 -23.69
N CYS A 633 -9.46 10.42 -24.43
CA CYS A 633 -8.20 11.17 -24.36
C CYS A 633 -8.11 12.36 -25.32
N GLY A 634 -9.12 12.63 -26.17
CA GLY A 634 -9.20 13.86 -26.98
C GLY A 634 -7.96 14.18 -27.80
N ASP A 635 -7.39 13.17 -28.47
CA ASP A 635 -6.11 13.22 -29.21
C ASP A 635 -4.84 13.50 -28.34
N TYR A 636 -4.97 13.62 -27.02
CA TYR A 636 -3.86 13.84 -26.07
C TYR A 636 -3.21 12.51 -25.63
N TRP A 637 -2.60 11.81 -26.59
CA TRP A 637 -2.02 10.45 -26.45
C TRP A 637 -0.81 10.39 -25.50
#